data_AF-A0A0G4P578-F1
#
_entry.id   AF-A0A0G4P578-F1
#
_cell.length_a   1.000
_cell.length_b   1.000
_cell.length_c   1.000
_cell.angle_alpha   90.00
_cell.angle_beta   90.00
_cell.angle_gamma   90.00
#
_symmetry.space_group_name_H-M   'P 1'
#
loop_
_entity.id
_entity.type
_entity.pdbx_description
1 polymer ?
#
loop_
_entity_poly.entity_id
_entity_poly.type
_entity_poly.pdbx_seq_one_letter_code
_entity_poly.pdbx_strand_id
1 'polypeptide(L)'
;MPLLHAGSALLVLLLILPQVHAFGAGNIASISAVEGKNWRHGDIEDVLKTLAFISGHKWTSTMVKRVYFGNWLRDYSQAMDVGTLKNLQADTIRVLVWVLSFLSFGYATGEFEVTSDRLGVYRPEEHIDNPKDYADNEDARQYDKRLRPPVRAVELEIDPNTGMKNYIANERGDWATSAAFIKFSLSRSIHFGRTYSNGGHKKGKEEDLCEALRCLGQGLHTLEDFAAHTNYVELALREMGFKNVFPHTGTATQINLHGHRVFPLVTGTFGMVDFFHSVMGEANDHFTQSEVNEMDIALGDAETNAQSNNSLNALTGLLGKIPGTKELVSEAESLKRSSAAQEMANRSRSAAADYAQSSSNSHERSRAGPTQSSGGGSKPSSGLDGMPDFNPQETVAKIYPILAFRDKVMRSLNSIIEKIPGLESLVEKISETLTVVIMSLLAPFIRPLIKAASKSMQTGSAGVIDASGKHQYEPWTDPHCTDPTHSLLSKDHFANILNEPAGRVASAIVEYIAPRVLYAWQHTDVSEDEVLNDCMQVFHHPALRNMRNDAHRAMFEAVEKWAHARSDRGASLDSILSSEGVRSGRNTGGVSHTHSGGHGGFAALGGASHNQKQSHNQSQSHGHSNNGGHTSGGLSSFLPQQNQHQTHQPHPNSNSSGIPWDKLSSIPGLSNLSKLESKISNFIPGGLSRDANDK
;
A
#
# COMPACT_ATOMS: atom_id res chain seq x y z
N MET A 1 -24.54 16.78 38.89
CA MET A 1 -23.83 17.31 37.70
C MET A 1 -22.39 17.64 38.07
N PRO A 2 -21.49 16.66 38.00
CA PRO A 2 -20.15 16.92 37.48
C PRO A 2 -19.66 15.71 36.67
N LEU A 3 -20.01 15.63 35.39
CA LEU A 3 -19.46 14.63 34.46
C LEU A 3 -19.19 15.20 33.05
N LEU A 4 -19.30 16.52 32.89
CA LEU A 4 -19.22 17.19 31.59
C LEU A 4 -17.92 17.98 31.34
N HIS A 5 -16.92 17.89 32.23
CA HIS A 5 -15.67 18.64 32.08
C HIS A 5 -14.41 17.78 31.85
N ALA A 6 -14.52 16.44 31.83
CA ALA A 6 -13.39 15.56 31.51
C ALA A 6 -13.29 15.20 30.01
N GLY A 7 -14.39 15.33 29.24
CA GLY A 7 -14.41 15.00 27.82
C GLY A 7 -13.71 16.02 26.92
N SER A 8 -13.76 17.30 27.26
CA SER A 8 -13.21 18.36 26.40
C SER A 8 -11.69 18.52 26.49
N ALA A 9 -11.07 18.14 27.62
CA ALA A 9 -9.60 18.14 27.74
C ALA A 9 -8.96 16.95 26.99
N LEU A 10 -9.64 15.80 26.93
CA LEU A 10 -9.20 14.64 26.15
C LEU A 10 -9.38 14.86 24.64
N LEU A 11 -10.44 15.58 24.23
CA LEU A 11 -10.67 15.94 22.82
C LEU A 11 -9.65 16.95 22.30
N VAL A 12 -9.22 17.91 23.13
CA VAL A 12 -8.17 18.88 22.77
C VAL A 12 -6.78 18.23 22.79
N LEU A 13 -6.53 17.21 23.63
CA LEU A 13 -5.29 16.44 23.59
C LEU A 13 -5.21 15.52 22.34
N LEU A 14 -6.33 14.99 21.86
CA LEU A 14 -6.43 14.20 20.61
C LEU A 14 -6.28 15.04 19.34
N LEU A 15 -6.46 16.37 19.42
CA LEU A 15 -6.25 17.31 18.31
C LEU A 15 -4.80 17.82 18.20
N ILE A 16 -3.91 17.42 19.12
CA ILE A 16 -2.48 17.81 19.13
C ILE A 16 -1.55 16.60 18.86
N LEU A 17 -2.11 15.39 18.70
CA LEU A 17 -1.33 14.24 18.27
C LEU A 17 -1.17 14.25 16.74
N PRO A 18 0.06 14.25 16.20
CA PRO A 18 0.27 14.15 14.76
C PRO A 18 -0.34 12.84 14.28
N GLN A 19 -1.25 12.94 13.31
CA GLN A 19 -1.79 11.76 12.62
C GLN A 19 -0.64 11.13 11.82
N VAL A 20 -0.18 9.98 12.28
CA VAL A 20 0.90 9.23 11.65
C VAL A 20 0.34 8.53 10.41
N HIS A 21 0.99 8.75 9.28
CA HIS A 21 0.72 8.10 8.00
C HIS A 21 2.05 7.46 7.56
N ALA A 22 2.13 6.66 6.49
CA ALA A 22 3.38 5.99 6.11
C ALA A 22 3.53 5.71 4.59
N PHE A 23 4.78 5.47 4.16
CA PHE A 23 5.29 5.05 2.84
C PHE A 23 4.80 3.63 2.56
N GLY A 24 4.20 3.46 1.39
CA GLY A 24 3.53 2.25 0.94
C GLY A 24 2.67 2.61 -0.25
N ALA A 25 1.89 1.65 -0.77
CA ALA A 25 0.99 1.90 -1.88
C ALA A 25 0.07 3.12 -1.62
N GLY A 26 0.19 4.15 -2.45
CA GLY A 26 -0.69 5.32 -2.50
C GLY A 26 0.05 6.61 -2.80
N ASN A 27 -0.67 7.73 -2.77
CA ASN A 27 -0.11 9.08 -2.79
C ASN A 27 -0.44 9.78 -1.45
N ILE A 28 0.18 10.91 -1.17
CA ILE A 28 -0.23 11.85 -0.13
C ILE A 28 -1.12 12.90 -0.79
N ALA A 29 -2.28 13.21 -0.19
CA ALA A 29 -3.17 14.25 -0.73
C ALA A 29 -2.44 15.61 -0.83
N SER A 30 -2.50 16.23 -2.02
CA SER A 30 -1.90 17.54 -2.36
C SER A 30 -2.45 18.75 -1.58
N ILE A 31 -3.22 18.51 -0.51
CA ILE A 31 -3.85 19.53 0.34
C ILE A 31 -3.29 19.47 1.78
N SER A 32 -2.40 18.52 2.10
CA SER A 32 -1.83 18.41 3.44
C SER A 32 -0.56 19.26 3.59
N ALA A 33 -0.32 19.83 4.77
CA ALA A 33 0.91 20.53 5.14
C ALA A 33 2.18 19.64 5.17
N VAL A 34 2.08 18.45 4.56
CA VAL A 34 2.99 17.30 4.59
C VAL A 34 3.49 16.94 3.18
N GLU A 35 2.92 17.53 2.13
CA GLU A 35 3.39 17.37 0.74
C GLU A 35 4.87 17.81 0.63
N GLY A 36 5.71 16.92 0.09
CA GLY A 36 7.17 17.11 -0.01
C GLY A 36 7.96 16.89 1.29
N LYS A 37 7.31 16.49 2.39
CA LYS A 37 7.96 16.09 3.66
C LYS A 37 7.85 14.60 3.94
N ASN A 38 6.72 13.99 3.61
CA ASN A 38 6.51 12.55 3.64
C ASN A 38 6.39 12.03 2.20
N TRP A 39 6.73 10.77 1.95
CA TRP A 39 6.79 10.21 0.59
C TRP A 39 6.14 8.84 0.54
N ARG A 40 5.46 8.49 -0.54
CA ARG A 40 5.01 7.14 -0.90
C ARG A 40 5.51 6.79 -2.30
N HIS A 41 5.36 5.52 -2.71
CA HIS A 41 5.64 5.12 -4.10
C HIS A 41 4.93 6.05 -5.06
N GLY A 42 3.60 6.19 -4.97
CA GLY A 42 2.79 7.01 -5.88
C GLY A 42 3.10 8.52 -5.92
N ASP A 43 3.78 9.06 -4.89
CA ASP A 43 4.26 10.45 -4.89
C ASP A 43 5.52 10.62 -5.77
N ILE A 44 6.26 9.54 -5.98
CA ILE A 44 7.47 9.52 -6.82
C ILE A 44 7.08 9.52 -8.30
N GLU A 45 5.96 8.93 -8.70
CA GLU A 45 5.48 9.02 -10.09
C GLU A 45 5.06 10.43 -10.49
N ASP A 46 4.78 11.33 -9.55
CA ASP A 46 4.56 12.74 -9.87
C ASP A 46 5.84 13.42 -10.37
N VAL A 47 7.02 12.90 -10.01
CA VAL A 47 8.29 13.31 -10.62
C VAL A 47 8.25 13.08 -12.13
N LEU A 48 7.64 11.99 -12.61
CA LEU A 48 7.53 11.70 -14.05
C LEU A 48 6.85 12.83 -14.83
N LYS A 49 5.87 13.52 -14.22
CA LYS A 49 5.20 14.67 -14.84
C LYS A 49 6.14 15.85 -15.10
N THR A 50 7.25 15.93 -14.36
CA THR A 50 8.29 16.95 -14.53
C THR A 50 9.35 16.56 -15.57
N LEU A 51 9.37 15.28 -15.98
CA LEU A 51 10.36 14.71 -16.90
C LEU A 51 9.95 14.84 -18.38
N ALA A 52 10.88 14.45 -19.26
CA ALA A 52 10.80 14.60 -20.71
C ALA A 52 9.51 14.00 -21.33
N PHE A 53 9.17 14.53 -22.51
CA PHE A 53 7.99 14.11 -23.30
C PHE A 53 8.14 12.68 -23.83
N ILE A 54 7.04 11.94 -23.85
CA ILE A 54 6.96 10.62 -24.50
C ILE A 54 6.60 10.82 -25.96
N SER A 55 7.56 10.67 -26.86
CA SER A 55 7.35 10.78 -28.32
C SER A 55 6.58 12.06 -28.70
N GLY A 56 6.99 13.21 -28.14
CA GLY A 56 6.33 14.51 -28.36
C GLY A 56 5.02 14.74 -27.59
N HIS A 57 4.57 13.79 -26.76
CA HIS A 57 3.38 13.90 -25.92
C HIS A 57 3.74 14.27 -24.48
N LYS A 58 2.98 15.21 -23.90
CA LYS A 58 3.07 15.49 -22.46
C LYS A 58 2.58 14.27 -21.68
N TRP A 59 3.16 14.06 -20.51
CA TRP A 59 2.61 13.13 -19.53
C TRP A 59 1.16 13.49 -19.23
N THR A 60 0.27 12.52 -19.39
CA THR A 60 -1.13 12.64 -18.98
C THR A 60 -1.34 11.92 -17.64
N SER A 61 -2.37 12.32 -16.88
CA SER A 61 -2.73 11.64 -15.63
C SER A 61 -2.94 10.13 -15.83
N THR A 62 -3.55 9.72 -16.94
CA THR A 62 -3.74 8.31 -17.29
C THR A 62 -2.41 7.57 -17.50
N MET A 63 -1.41 8.22 -18.11
CA MET A 63 -0.10 7.60 -18.30
C MET A 63 0.63 7.38 -16.98
N VAL A 64 0.58 8.37 -16.08
CA VAL A 64 1.12 8.26 -14.73
C VAL A 64 0.43 7.13 -13.97
N LYS A 65 -0.91 7.02 -14.06
CA LYS A 65 -1.66 5.89 -13.47
C LYS A 65 -1.24 4.53 -14.01
N ARG A 66 -0.86 4.42 -15.29
CA ARG A 66 -0.38 3.15 -15.87
C ARG A 66 1.00 2.77 -15.39
N VAL A 67 1.89 3.74 -15.17
CA VAL A 67 3.18 3.51 -14.52
C VAL A 67 2.93 3.05 -13.09
N TYR A 68 2.16 3.83 -12.33
CA TYR A 68 1.83 3.51 -10.94
C TYR A 68 1.11 2.16 -10.80
N PHE A 69 0.27 1.75 -11.76
CA PHE A 69 -0.32 0.40 -11.76
C PHE A 69 0.74 -0.71 -11.79
N GLY A 70 1.85 -0.51 -12.52
CA GLY A 70 2.98 -1.43 -12.51
C GLY A 70 3.67 -1.52 -11.14
N ASN A 71 3.84 -0.37 -10.49
CA ASN A 71 4.40 -0.24 -9.14
C ASN A 71 3.48 -0.91 -8.11
N TRP A 72 2.22 -0.51 -8.07
CA TRP A 72 1.15 -1.05 -7.22
C TRP A 72 1.00 -2.57 -7.31
N LEU A 73 1.15 -3.15 -8.51
CA LEU A 73 1.10 -4.61 -8.66
C LEU A 73 2.23 -5.32 -7.91
N ARG A 74 3.40 -4.69 -7.73
CA ARG A 74 4.49 -5.24 -6.92
C ARG A 74 4.15 -5.25 -5.45
N ASP A 75 3.71 -4.12 -4.89
CA ASP A 75 3.22 -4.04 -3.51
C ASP A 75 2.19 -5.15 -3.20
N TYR A 76 1.17 -5.27 -4.06
CA TYR A 76 0.10 -6.24 -3.84
C TYR A 76 0.48 -7.69 -4.18
N SER A 77 1.60 -7.91 -4.87
CA SER A 77 2.11 -9.27 -5.08
C SER A 77 2.66 -9.89 -3.79
N GLN A 78 3.00 -9.09 -2.78
CA GLN A 78 3.36 -9.57 -1.45
C GLN A 78 2.20 -10.36 -0.79
N ALA A 79 0.94 -10.11 -1.21
CA ALA A 79 -0.21 -10.93 -0.78
C ALA A 79 -0.16 -12.36 -1.33
N MET A 80 0.56 -12.58 -2.43
CA MET A 80 0.77 -13.86 -3.11
C MET A 80 2.05 -14.53 -2.61
N ASP A 81 2.21 -14.62 -1.29
CA ASP A 81 3.33 -15.28 -0.62
C ASP A 81 2.90 -16.54 0.14
N VAL A 82 3.87 -17.36 0.57
CA VAL A 82 3.70 -18.60 1.35
C VAL A 82 2.74 -18.43 2.51
N GLY A 83 2.82 -17.29 3.21
CA GLY A 83 1.96 -16.98 4.33
C GLY A 83 0.45 -17.06 4.01
N THR A 84 0.06 -16.53 2.85
CA THR A 84 -1.34 -16.52 2.39
C THR A 84 -1.66 -17.78 1.59
N LEU A 85 -0.73 -18.23 0.73
CA LEU A 85 -0.91 -19.37 -0.18
C LEU A 85 -1.01 -20.72 0.53
N LYS A 86 -0.54 -20.82 1.78
CA LYS A 86 -0.78 -21.98 2.66
C LYS A 86 -2.27 -22.26 2.88
N ASN A 87 -3.10 -21.22 2.85
CA ASN A 87 -4.51 -21.28 3.27
C ASN A 87 -5.50 -20.82 2.19
N LEU A 88 -5.06 -20.03 1.21
CA LEU A 88 -5.90 -19.51 0.13
C LEU A 88 -5.29 -19.87 -1.23
N GLN A 89 -6.16 -20.16 -2.19
CA GLN A 89 -5.73 -20.37 -3.58
C GLN A 89 -5.27 -19.05 -4.20
N ALA A 90 -4.20 -19.11 -4.99
CA ALA A 90 -3.63 -17.98 -5.74
C ALA A 90 -4.70 -17.15 -6.50
N ASP A 91 -5.62 -17.82 -7.19
CA ASP A 91 -6.65 -17.13 -7.95
C ASP A 91 -7.72 -16.46 -7.06
N THR A 92 -7.96 -16.95 -5.84
CA THR A 92 -8.83 -16.28 -4.86
C THR A 92 -8.21 -14.95 -4.44
N ILE A 93 -6.93 -14.96 -4.10
CA ILE A 93 -6.18 -13.75 -3.70
C ILE A 93 -6.17 -12.76 -4.87
N ARG A 94 -5.87 -13.23 -6.09
CA ARG A 94 -5.88 -12.41 -7.30
C ARG A 94 -7.22 -11.74 -7.54
N VAL A 95 -8.35 -12.44 -7.35
CA VAL A 95 -9.70 -11.83 -7.49
C VAL A 95 -9.89 -10.69 -6.49
N LEU A 96 -9.48 -10.85 -5.23
CA LEU A 96 -9.56 -9.80 -4.23
C LEU A 96 -8.69 -8.59 -4.60
N VAL A 97 -7.45 -8.83 -5.01
CA VAL A 97 -6.53 -7.78 -5.50
C VAL A 97 -7.11 -7.08 -6.73
N TRP A 98 -7.76 -7.80 -7.63
CA TRP A 98 -8.36 -7.21 -8.82
C TRP A 98 -9.52 -6.26 -8.51
N VAL A 99 -10.34 -6.57 -7.50
CA VAL A 99 -11.37 -5.66 -6.99
C VAL A 99 -10.75 -4.45 -6.29
N LEU A 100 -9.64 -4.61 -5.58
CA LEU A 100 -8.90 -3.47 -5.01
C LEU A 100 -8.32 -2.57 -6.11
N SER A 101 -7.74 -3.15 -7.17
CA SER A 101 -7.27 -2.38 -8.33
C SER A 101 -8.40 -1.55 -8.94
N PHE A 102 -9.61 -2.10 -9.03
CA PHE A 102 -10.77 -1.34 -9.47
C PHE A 102 -11.00 -0.11 -8.57
N LEU A 103 -10.99 -0.28 -7.25
CA LEU A 103 -11.15 0.80 -6.28
C LEU A 103 -10.07 1.87 -6.39
N SER A 104 -8.82 1.48 -6.64
CA SER A 104 -7.67 2.40 -6.73
C SER A 104 -7.61 3.16 -8.05
N PHE A 105 -7.82 2.48 -9.19
CA PHE A 105 -7.58 3.07 -10.51
C PHE A 105 -8.85 3.57 -11.19
N GLY A 106 -10.01 3.12 -10.73
CA GLY A 106 -11.29 3.41 -11.37
C GLY A 106 -11.37 2.81 -12.77
N TYR A 107 -10.66 1.72 -13.05
CA TYR A 107 -10.77 0.84 -14.21
C TYR A 107 -10.27 -0.55 -13.79
N ALA A 108 -10.76 -1.58 -14.46
CA ALA A 108 -10.48 -2.96 -14.05
C ALA A 108 -10.19 -3.91 -15.22
N THR A 109 -10.35 -3.48 -16.46
CA THR A 109 -10.14 -4.29 -17.65
C THR A 109 -9.08 -3.69 -18.56
N GLY A 110 -8.56 -4.47 -19.50
CA GLY A 110 -7.56 -4.01 -20.46
C GLY A 110 -6.25 -3.64 -19.77
N GLU A 111 -5.87 -2.37 -19.79
CA GLU A 111 -4.60 -1.89 -19.22
C GLU A 111 -4.53 -1.99 -17.69
N PHE A 112 -5.66 -2.00 -16.99
CA PHE A 112 -5.76 -2.13 -15.53
C PHE A 112 -6.23 -3.52 -15.07
N GLU A 113 -6.22 -4.51 -15.96
CA GLU A 113 -6.59 -5.88 -15.61
C GLU A 113 -5.49 -6.55 -14.79
N VAL A 114 -5.87 -7.11 -13.63
CA VAL A 114 -4.99 -7.88 -12.75
C VAL A 114 -5.01 -9.35 -13.17
N THR A 115 -4.10 -9.68 -14.10
CA THR A 115 -3.87 -11.05 -14.56
C THR A 115 -2.87 -11.79 -13.67
N SER A 116 -2.84 -13.12 -13.76
CA SER A 116 -1.86 -13.93 -13.00
C SER A 116 -0.42 -13.54 -13.33
N ASP A 117 -0.14 -13.21 -14.60
CA ASP A 117 1.19 -12.83 -15.06
C ASP A 117 1.58 -11.40 -14.65
N ARG A 118 0.60 -10.49 -14.54
CA ARG A 118 0.84 -9.10 -14.11
C ARG A 118 1.01 -8.97 -12.60
N LEU A 119 0.20 -9.70 -11.83
CA LEU A 119 0.31 -9.73 -10.37
C LEU A 119 1.50 -10.57 -9.90
N GLY A 120 1.81 -11.67 -10.59
CA GLY A 120 2.92 -12.54 -10.20
C GLY A 120 2.72 -13.18 -8.82
N VAL A 121 3.83 -13.37 -8.12
CA VAL A 121 3.91 -13.80 -6.71
C VAL A 121 4.93 -12.94 -5.98
N TYR A 122 4.95 -13.00 -4.65
CA TYR A 122 6.01 -12.36 -3.89
C TYR A 122 7.37 -12.98 -4.20
N ARG A 123 8.37 -12.13 -4.43
CA ARG A 123 9.77 -12.51 -4.61
C ARG A 123 10.65 -11.45 -3.95
N PRO A 124 11.53 -11.81 -3.00
CA PRO A 124 12.37 -10.84 -2.29
C PRO A 124 13.16 -9.90 -3.20
N GLU A 125 13.68 -10.42 -4.32
CA GLU A 125 14.44 -9.62 -5.28
C GLU A 125 13.62 -8.52 -5.99
N GLU A 126 12.29 -8.62 -6.01
CA GLU A 126 11.42 -7.59 -6.59
C GLU A 126 11.25 -6.38 -5.66
N HIS A 127 11.67 -6.50 -4.39
CA HIS A 127 11.50 -5.52 -3.32
C HIS A 127 12.81 -5.14 -2.62
N ILE A 128 13.96 -5.59 -3.12
CA ILE A 128 15.28 -5.40 -2.46
C ILE A 128 15.33 -6.09 -1.07
N ASP A 129 14.39 -6.96 -0.74
CA ASP A 129 14.32 -7.65 0.55
C ASP A 129 15.46 -8.66 0.73
N ASN A 130 15.86 -8.85 1.99
CA ASN A 130 16.80 -9.89 2.36
C ASN A 130 16.09 -11.25 2.38
N PRO A 131 16.48 -12.21 1.53
CA PRO A 131 15.80 -13.49 1.42
C PRO A 131 16.21 -14.48 2.54
N LYS A 132 17.03 -14.07 3.52
CA LYS A 132 17.42 -14.94 4.64
C LYS A 132 16.17 -15.53 5.32
N ASP A 133 16.20 -16.85 5.52
CA ASP A 133 15.14 -17.63 6.16
C ASP A 133 13.77 -17.54 5.45
N TYR A 134 13.74 -17.10 4.19
CA TYR A 134 12.51 -17.05 3.39
C TYR A 134 11.79 -18.42 3.39
N ALA A 135 10.49 -18.38 3.65
CA ALA A 135 9.63 -19.57 3.78
C ALA A 135 10.12 -20.60 4.82
N ASP A 136 10.73 -20.15 5.92
CA ASP A 136 11.34 -21.01 6.95
C ASP A 136 12.42 -21.96 6.38
N ASN A 137 13.09 -21.53 5.30
CA ASN A 137 14.05 -22.31 4.50
C ASN A 137 13.46 -23.55 3.78
N GLU A 138 12.14 -23.71 3.76
CA GLU A 138 11.45 -24.73 2.97
C GLU A 138 11.31 -24.30 1.51
N ASP A 139 11.12 -25.26 0.61
CA ASP A 139 10.90 -24.94 -0.81
C ASP A 139 9.50 -24.36 -1.03
N ALA A 140 9.42 -23.03 -1.12
CA ALA A 140 8.18 -22.28 -1.30
C ALA A 140 7.42 -22.69 -2.59
N ARG A 141 8.11 -23.25 -3.59
CA ARG A 141 7.52 -23.65 -4.88
C ARG A 141 6.48 -24.76 -4.76
N GLN A 142 6.42 -25.43 -3.61
CA GLN A 142 5.36 -26.37 -3.28
C GLN A 142 3.97 -25.70 -3.21
N TYR A 143 3.92 -24.39 -2.91
CA TYR A 143 2.68 -23.60 -2.81
C TYR A 143 2.32 -22.92 -4.14
N ASP A 144 3.31 -22.29 -4.80
CA ASP A 144 3.21 -21.79 -6.18
C ASP A 144 4.59 -21.88 -6.86
N LYS A 145 4.66 -22.53 -8.03
CA LYS A 145 5.90 -22.78 -8.77
C LYS A 145 6.73 -21.54 -9.10
N ARG A 146 6.14 -20.34 -9.05
CA ARG A 146 6.78 -19.06 -9.35
C ARG A 146 7.54 -18.47 -8.16
N LEU A 147 7.27 -18.95 -6.94
CA LEU A 147 7.93 -18.50 -5.71
C LEU A 147 9.41 -18.88 -5.72
N ARG A 148 10.17 -18.24 -4.85
CA ARG A 148 11.63 -18.43 -4.76
C ARG A 148 11.98 -19.86 -4.28
N PRO A 149 13.00 -20.52 -4.85
CA PRO A 149 13.58 -21.73 -4.27
C PRO A 149 14.31 -21.44 -2.93
N PRO A 150 14.74 -22.47 -2.18
CA PRO A 150 15.57 -22.29 -1.00
C PRO A 150 16.82 -21.45 -1.26
N VAL A 151 17.15 -20.59 -0.31
CA VAL A 151 18.18 -19.56 -0.44
C VAL A 151 19.54 -20.14 -0.05
N ARG A 152 20.56 -19.96 -0.90
CA ARG A 152 21.92 -20.42 -0.60
C ARG A 152 22.69 -19.36 0.20
N ALA A 153 23.59 -19.82 1.07
CA ALA A 153 24.43 -18.94 1.89
C ALA A 153 25.20 -17.90 1.06
N VAL A 154 25.71 -18.28 -0.12
CA VAL A 154 26.44 -17.38 -1.02
C VAL A 154 25.61 -16.17 -1.45
N GLU A 155 24.29 -16.29 -1.52
CA GLU A 155 23.40 -15.20 -1.92
C GLU A 155 23.34 -14.11 -0.84
N LEU A 156 23.53 -14.50 0.42
CA LEU A 156 23.54 -13.65 1.61
C LEU A 156 24.93 -13.08 1.92
N GLU A 157 25.97 -13.50 1.20
CA GLU A 157 27.32 -12.96 1.39
C GLU A 157 27.44 -11.52 0.87
N ILE A 158 28.43 -10.79 1.38
CA ILE A 158 28.77 -9.45 0.91
C ILE A 158 29.74 -9.58 -0.27
N ASP A 159 29.40 -8.96 -1.40
CA ASP A 159 30.32 -8.86 -2.53
C ASP A 159 31.51 -7.97 -2.16
N PRO A 160 32.75 -8.49 -2.15
CA PRO A 160 33.93 -7.71 -1.75
C PRO A 160 34.26 -6.54 -2.68
N ASN A 161 33.72 -6.51 -3.90
CA ASN A 161 33.98 -5.45 -4.88
C ASN A 161 33.01 -4.27 -4.75
N THR A 162 31.79 -4.53 -4.27
CA THR A 162 30.72 -3.52 -4.21
C THR A 162 30.33 -3.15 -2.78
N GLY A 163 30.60 -4.03 -1.81
CA GLY A 163 30.19 -3.87 -0.42
C GLY A 163 28.69 -4.11 -0.19
N MET A 164 27.97 -4.59 -1.20
CA MET A 164 26.54 -4.90 -1.16
C MET A 164 26.32 -6.41 -0.99
N LYS A 165 25.16 -6.80 -0.47
CA LYS A 165 24.73 -8.21 -0.47
C LYS A 165 24.62 -8.76 -1.90
N ASN A 166 25.00 -10.02 -2.09
CA ASN A 166 25.06 -10.66 -3.40
C ASN A 166 23.70 -10.69 -4.13
N TYR A 167 22.58 -10.82 -3.41
CA TYR A 167 21.23 -10.78 -3.99
C TYR A 167 20.80 -9.40 -4.51
N ILE A 168 21.54 -8.31 -4.27
CA ILE A 168 21.14 -6.97 -4.72
C ILE A 168 21.51 -6.78 -6.20
N ALA A 169 22.81 -6.78 -6.51
CA ALA A 169 23.33 -6.38 -7.82
C ALA A 169 24.48 -7.25 -8.35
N ASN A 170 24.84 -8.36 -7.70
CA ASN A 170 25.94 -9.20 -8.16
C ASN A 170 25.49 -10.15 -9.30
N GLU A 171 25.71 -9.73 -10.53
CA GLU A 171 25.37 -10.50 -11.74
C GLU A 171 26.39 -11.58 -12.12
N ARG A 172 27.42 -11.83 -11.29
CA ARG A 172 28.41 -12.90 -11.55
C ARG A 172 27.94 -14.28 -11.08
N GLY A 173 26.85 -14.33 -10.32
CA GLY A 173 26.26 -15.54 -9.75
C GLY A 173 25.13 -16.14 -10.58
N ASP A 174 24.69 -17.33 -10.19
CA ASP A 174 23.53 -18.05 -10.74
C ASP A 174 22.28 -17.95 -9.83
N TRP A 175 22.21 -16.91 -9.01
CA TRP A 175 21.08 -16.62 -8.12
C TRP A 175 20.26 -15.44 -8.64
N ALA A 176 19.02 -15.34 -8.17
CA ALA A 176 18.17 -14.21 -8.49
C ALA A 176 18.64 -12.94 -7.76
N THR A 177 18.69 -11.84 -8.50
CA THR A 177 19.08 -10.51 -7.99
C THR A 177 18.07 -9.44 -8.38
N SER A 178 17.99 -8.39 -7.58
CA SER A 178 17.13 -7.24 -7.89
C SER A 178 17.56 -6.52 -9.17
N ALA A 179 18.87 -6.41 -9.42
CA ALA A 179 19.38 -5.87 -10.67
C ALA A 179 18.87 -6.66 -11.89
N ALA A 180 18.88 -8.00 -11.84
CA ALA A 180 18.36 -8.82 -12.93
C ALA A 180 16.84 -8.63 -13.14
N PHE A 181 16.06 -8.51 -12.07
CA PHE A 181 14.63 -8.23 -12.14
C PHE A 181 14.32 -6.85 -12.75
N ILE A 182 15.06 -5.82 -12.34
CA ILE A 182 14.90 -4.47 -12.90
C ILE A 182 15.28 -4.46 -14.37
N LYS A 183 16.40 -5.08 -14.76
CA LYS A 183 16.78 -5.21 -16.18
C LYS A 183 15.70 -5.92 -16.99
N PHE A 184 15.12 -7.00 -16.48
CA PHE A 184 13.99 -7.67 -17.13
C PHE A 184 12.78 -6.74 -17.32
N SER A 185 12.42 -5.98 -16.29
CA SER A 185 11.26 -5.08 -16.32
C SER A 185 11.48 -3.89 -17.27
N LEU A 186 12.65 -3.26 -17.21
CA LEU A 186 13.02 -2.14 -18.08
C LEU A 186 13.26 -2.57 -19.52
N SER A 187 13.84 -3.76 -19.76
CA SER A 187 13.94 -4.38 -21.09
C SER A 187 12.58 -4.49 -21.75
N ARG A 188 11.58 -5.05 -21.03
CA ARG A 188 10.21 -5.13 -21.52
C ARG A 188 9.61 -3.76 -21.78
N SER A 189 9.84 -2.79 -20.89
CA SER A 189 9.41 -1.41 -21.08
C SER A 189 9.96 -0.83 -22.40
N ILE A 190 11.26 -0.98 -22.64
CA ILE A 190 11.93 -0.55 -23.88
C ILE A 190 11.35 -1.27 -25.10
N HIS A 191 11.16 -2.59 -25.01
CA HIS A 191 10.59 -3.39 -26.10
C HIS A 191 9.21 -2.91 -26.54
N PHE A 192 8.28 -2.75 -25.58
CA PHE A 192 6.93 -2.28 -25.89
C PHE A 192 6.93 -0.80 -26.30
N GLY A 193 7.78 0.03 -25.69
CA GLY A 193 7.94 1.44 -26.07
C GLY A 193 8.46 1.62 -27.51
N ARG A 194 9.40 0.77 -27.93
CA ARG A 194 9.89 0.69 -29.32
C ARG A 194 8.82 0.20 -30.27
N THR A 195 8.05 -0.81 -29.88
CA THR A 195 6.93 -1.32 -30.68
C THR A 195 5.86 -0.24 -30.89
N TYR A 196 5.52 0.50 -29.84
CA TYR A 196 4.61 1.63 -29.90
C TYR A 196 5.13 2.74 -30.84
N SER A 197 6.41 3.13 -30.70
CA SER A 197 6.97 4.27 -31.42
C SER A 197 7.39 3.95 -32.87
N ASN A 198 7.82 2.71 -33.13
CA ASN A 198 8.52 2.29 -34.34
C ASN A 198 7.99 0.98 -34.96
N GLY A 199 6.86 0.43 -34.51
CA GLY A 199 6.31 -0.87 -34.94
C GLY A 199 5.71 -0.94 -36.36
N GLY A 200 6.15 -0.09 -37.29
CA GLY A 200 5.64 -0.06 -38.68
C GLY A 200 4.13 0.14 -38.74
N HIS A 201 3.40 -0.84 -39.31
CA HIS A 201 1.93 -0.82 -39.38
C HIS A 201 1.23 -0.91 -38.01
N LYS A 202 1.95 -1.31 -36.95
CA LYS A 202 1.44 -1.36 -35.57
C LYS A 202 1.84 -0.13 -34.74
N LYS A 203 2.49 0.86 -35.35
CA LYS A 203 2.88 2.10 -34.67
C LYS A 203 1.65 2.80 -34.08
N GLY A 204 1.78 3.32 -32.86
CA GLY A 204 0.72 4.06 -32.18
C GLY A 204 -0.35 3.18 -31.52
N LYS A 205 -0.12 1.86 -31.37
CA LYS A 205 -1.04 0.98 -30.65
C LYS A 205 -1.02 1.23 -29.15
N GLU A 206 -2.17 1.61 -28.62
CA GLU A 206 -2.32 1.98 -27.22
C GLU A 206 -1.99 0.84 -26.27
N GLU A 207 -2.20 -0.42 -26.67
CA GLU A 207 -1.88 -1.59 -25.85
C GLU A 207 -0.38 -1.69 -25.58
N ASP A 208 0.45 -1.37 -26.59
CA ASP A 208 1.91 -1.38 -26.46
C ASP A 208 2.38 -0.24 -25.54
N LEU A 209 1.77 0.95 -25.64
CA LEU A 209 2.07 2.06 -24.71
C LEU A 209 1.69 1.71 -23.27
N CYS A 210 0.51 1.10 -23.07
CA CYS A 210 0.04 0.68 -21.76
C CYS A 210 1.00 -0.31 -21.11
N GLU A 211 1.42 -1.33 -21.85
CA GLU A 211 2.32 -2.36 -21.33
C GLU A 211 3.74 -1.82 -21.12
N ALA A 212 4.21 -0.89 -21.97
CA ALA A 212 5.50 -0.21 -21.78
C ALA A 212 5.54 0.60 -20.47
N LEU A 213 4.47 1.35 -20.17
CA LEU A 213 4.33 2.14 -18.94
C LEU A 213 4.19 1.24 -17.71
N ARG A 214 3.40 0.16 -17.79
CA ARG A 214 3.25 -0.81 -16.69
C ARG A 214 4.60 -1.48 -16.37
N CYS A 215 5.36 -1.89 -17.39
CA CYS A 215 6.69 -2.47 -17.19
C CYS A 215 7.71 -1.44 -16.65
N LEU A 216 7.57 -0.16 -17.04
CA LEU A 216 8.39 0.92 -16.46
C LEU A 216 8.15 1.00 -14.96
N GLY A 217 6.90 1.13 -14.51
CA GLY A 217 6.56 1.23 -13.09
C GLY A 217 6.95 -0.01 -12.30
N GLN A 218 6.82 -1.19 -12.90
CA GLN A 218 7.29 -2.45 -12.30
C GLN A 218 8.80 -2.41 -12.00
N GLY A 219 9.62 -1.85 -12.90
CA GLY A 219 11.06 -1.69 -12.67
C GLY A 219 11.39 -0.56 -11.70
N LEU A 220 10.67 0.56 -11.77
CA LEU A 220 10.85 1.71 -10.88
C LEU A 220 10.56 1.37 -9.41
N HIS A 221 9.55 0.54 -9.14
CA HIS A 221 9.24 0.08 -7.78
C HIS A 221 10.47 -0.46 -7.03
N THR A 222 11.15 -1.47 -7.58
CA THR A 222 12.35 -2.06 -6.96
C THR A 222 13.50 -1.05 -6.81
N LEU A 223 13.56 -0.05 -7.70
CA LEU A 223 14.55 1.03 -7.65
C LEU A 223 14.25 2.05 -6.56
N GLU A 224 12.97 2.32 -6.31
CA GLU A 224 12.49 3.19 -5.23
C GLU A 224 12.72 2.54 -3.86
N ASP A 225 12.43 1.23 -3.76
CA ASP A 225 12.67 0.42 -2.56
C ASP A 225 14.14 0.42 -2.14
N PHE A 226 15.09 0.55 -3.07
CA PHE A 226 16.52 0.63 -2.72
C PHE A 226 16.81 1.74 -1.70
N ALA A 227 16.14 2.90 -1.79
CA ALA A 227 16.36 4.00 -0.85
C ALA A 227 15.70 3.75 0.52
N ALA A 228 14.55 3.08 0.52
CA ALA A 228 13.74 2.86 1.72
C ALA A 228 14.12 1.57 2.48
N HIS A 229 14.58 0.54 1.77
CA HIS A 229 14.78 -0.83 2.28
C HIS A 229 16.25 -1.24 2.34
N THR A 230 17.18 -0.32 2.08
CA THR A 230 18.60 -0.50 2.38
C THR A 230 19.04 0.47 3.48
N ASN A 231 20.21 0.23 4.07
CA ASN A 231 20.88 1.20 4.93
C ASN A 231 21.65 2.31 4.16
N TYR A 232 21.32 2.59 2.89
CA TYR A 232 22.04 3.56 2.05
C TYR A 232 22.08 4.96 2.67
N VAL A 233 20.96 5.45 3.20
CA VAL A 233 20.86 6.80 3.80
C VAL A 233 21.76 6.91 5.04
N GLU A 234 21.77 5.87 5.88
CA GLU A 234 22.63 5.78 7.06
C GLU A 234 24.10 5.77 6.67
N LEU A 235 24.47 4.97 5.67
CA LEU A 235 25.84 4.90 5.17
C LEU A 235 26.28 6.24 4.54
N ALA A 236 25.40 6.93 3.80
CA ALA A 236 25.66 8.26 3.27
C ALA A 236 25.90 9.29 4.39
N LEU A 237 25.09 9.27 5.46
CA LEU A 237 25.31 10.10 6.64
C LEU A 237 26.67 9.81 7.30
N ARG A 238 27.05 8.53 7.43
CA ARG A 238 28.37 8.17 7.98
C ARG A 238 29.53 8.68 7.13
N GLU A 239 29.37 8.71 5.80
CA GLU A 239 30.34 9.29 4.87
C GLU A 239 30.47 10.82 5.02
N MET A 240 29.39 11.50 5.41
CA MET A 240 29.39 12.94 5.72
C MET A 240 29.97 13.28 7.11
N GLY A 241 30.33 12.27 7.90
CA GLY A 241 30.98 12.44 9.21
C GLY A 241 30.11 12.12 10.41
N PHE A 242 28.83 11.77 10.22
CA PHE A 242 27.93 11.34 11.31
C PHE A 242 28.25 9.89 11.75
N LYS A 243 29.38 9.71 12.44
CA LYS A 243 29.97 8.39 12.74
C LYS A 243 29.18 7.58 13.78
N ASN A 244 28.21 8.15 14.47
CA ASN A 244 27.38 7.44 15.45
C ASN A 244 26.08 6.87 14.85
N VAL A 245 25.70 7.29 13.64
CA VAL A 245 24.51 6.78 12.92
C VAL A 245 24.57 5.27 12.80
N PHE A 246 23.56 4.57 13.31
CA PHE A 246 23.52 3.12 13.37
C PHE A 246 23.41 2.52 11.95
N PRO A 247 24.34 1.64 11.53
CA PRO A 247 24.32 1.07 10.18
C PRO A 247 23.33 -0.10 10.01
N HIS A 248 22.51 -0.40 11.02
CA HIS A 248 21.63 -1.58 11.05
C HIS A 248 22.37 -2.93 10.88
N THR A 249 23.63 -2.99 11.33
CA THR A 249 24.46 -4.19 11.34
C THR A 249 25.20 -4.32 12.67
N GLY A 250 25.69 -5.53 12.95
CA GLY A 250 26.51 -5.82 14.12
C GLY A 250 27.83 -5.03 14.13
N THR A 251 28.38 -4.81 15.32
CA THR A 251 29.57 -3.94 15.52
C THR A 251 30.86 -4.46 14.87
N ALA A 252 30.94 -5.76 14.58
CA ALA A 252 32.09 -6.44 14.01
C ALA A 252 31.89 -6.82 12.52
N THR A 253 31.09 -6.05 11.79
CA THR A 253 30.78 -6.29 10.36
C THR A 253 31.52 -5.38 9.39
N GLN A 254 32.36 -4.46 9.87
CA GLN A 254 33.10 -3.56 8.99
C GLN A 254 34.03 -4.32 8.04
N ILE A 255 33.98 -3.95 6.77
CA ILE A 255 34.80 -4.49 5.69
C ILE A 255 35.82 -3.45 5.22
N ASN A 256 36.88 -3.92 4.56
CA ASN A 256 37.76 -3.07 3.77
C ASN A 256 37.31 -3.10 2.31
N LEU A 257 36.63 -2.04 1.88
CA LEU A 257 36.10 -1.87 0.54
C LEU A 257 36.98 -0.89 -0.23
N HIS A 258 37.87 -1.39 -1.08
CA HIS A 258 38.82 -0.58 -1.88
C HIS A 258 39.65 0.42 -1.05
N GLY A 259 40.05 0.04 0.17
CA GLY A 259 40.80 0.90 1.09
C GLY A 259 39.92 1.69 2.08
N HIS A 260 38.60 1.65 1.91
CA HIS A 260 37.64 2.28 2.82
C HIS A 260 37.19 1.28 3.89
N ARG A 261 37.31 1.65 5.17
CA ARG A 261 36.77 0.85 6.28
C ARG A 261 35.31 1.24 6.54
N VAL A 262 34.38 0.43 6.04
CA VAL A 262 32.93 0.75 5.99
C VAL A 262 32.08 -0.42 6.49
N PHE A 263 30.84 -0.13 6.89
CA PHE A 263 29.84 -1.17 7.10
C PHE A 263 29.24 -1.58 5.75
N PRO A 264 28.83 -2.84 5.57
CA PRO A 264 28.23 -3.29 4.32
C PRO A 264 26.86 -2.64 4.08
N LEU A 265 26.48 -2.56 2.80
CA LEU A 265 25.12 -2.19 2.41
C LEU A 265 24.23 -3.43 2.49
N VAL A 266 23.23 -3.36 3.37
CA VAL A 266 22.33 -4.48 3.71
C VAL A 266 20.88 -4.04 3.61
N THR A 267 19.99 -5.03 3.55
CA THR A 267 18.54 -4.86 3.49
C THR A 267 17.87 -5.72 4.56
N GLY A 268 16.58 -5.46 4.81
CA GLY A 268 15.81 -6.09 5.86
C GLY A 268 15.25 -7.46 5.47
N THR A 269 15.22 -8.44 6.38
CA THR A 269 14.45 -9.67 6.18
C THR A 269 12.96 -9.38 6.26
N PHE A 270 12.20 -9.95 5.34
CA PHE A 270 10.77 -9.68 5.21
C PHE A 270 9.93 -10.90 5.58
N GLY A 271 8.91 -10.70 6.41
CA GLY A 271 7.92 -11.71 6.77
C GLY A 271 6.48 -11.20 6.64
N MET A 272 5.51 -12.04 7.00
CA MET A 272 4.07 -11.70 6.90
C MET A 272 3.68 -10.46 7.71
N VAL A 273 4.34 -10.20 8.84
CA VAL A 273 4.11 -8.98 9.62
C VAL A 273 4.61 -7.74 8.87
N ASP A 274 5.74 -7.86 8.16
CA ASP A 274 6.28 -6.79 7.31
C ASP A 274 5.37 -6.52 6.10
N PHE A 275 4.77 -7.55 5.49
CA PHE A 275 3.71 -7.36 4.47
C PHE A 275 2.55 -6.50 4.98
N PHE A 276 2.11 -6.78 6.21
CA PHE A 276 1.10 -5.95 6.84
C PHE A 276 1.61 -4.54 7.17
N HIS A 277 2.91 -4.26 7.22
CA HIS A 277 3.41 -2.89 7.38
C HIS A 277 3.63 -2.19 6.03
N SER A 278 4.20 -2.86 5.03
CA SER A 278 4.54 -2.31 3.72
C SER A 278 3.31 -1.93 2.88
N VAL A 279 2.21 -2.70 2.97
CA VAL A 279 0.95 -2.30 2.32
C VAL A 279 0.19 -1.23 3.11
N MET A 280 0.47 -1.05 4.41
CA MET A 280 -0.51 -0.43 5.33
C MET A 280 -0.04 0.79 6.09
N GLY A 281 1.26 1.02 6.20
CA GLY A 281 1.80 2.17 6.88
C GLY A 281 1.14 2.50 8.24
N GLU A 282 1.58 1.85 9.31
CA GLU A 282 1.12 1.99 10.71
C GLU A 282 -0.30 2.57 10.94
N ALA A 283 -1.32 1.73 10.75
CA ALA A 283 -2.59 1.85 11.46
C ALA A 283 -2.92 0.50 12.12
N ASN A 284 -2.51 0.35 13.39
CA ASN A 284 -2.97 -0.63 14.37
C ASN A 284 -3.51 -1.97 13.83
N ASP A 285 -2.67 -3.02 13.72
CA ASP A 285 -2.93 -4.49 13.62
C ASP A 285 -4.17 -5.03 12.88
N HIS A 286 -4.88 -4.19 12.14
CA HIS A 286 -6.19 -4.51 11.59
C HIS A 286 -6.37 -3.98 10.18
N PHE A 287 -5.34 -3.55 9.44
CA PHE A 287 -5.58 -2.82 8.19
C PHE A 287 -5.82 -3.68 6.93
N THR A 288 -5.19 -4.84 6.69
CA THR A 288 -5.66 -5.77 5.64
C THR A 288 -7.02 -6.33 6.01
N GLN A 289 -7.20 -6.65 7.30
CA GLN A 289 -8.52 -6.98 7.83
C GLN A 289 -9.48 -5.81 7.60
N SER A 290 -9.05 -4.54 7.71
CA SER A 290 -9.90 -3.38 7.52
C SER A 290 -10.16 -3.11 6.05
N GLU A 291 -9.22 -3.27 5.12
CA GLU A 291 -9.48 -3.11 3.68
C GLU A 291 -10.40 -4.21 3.18
N VAL A 292 -10.17 -5.46 3.61
CA VAL A 292 -11.06 -6.58 3.30
C VAL A 292 -12.43 -6.38 3.97
N ASN A 293 -12.49 -5.93 5.23
CA ASN A 293 -13.74 -5.69 5.95
C ASN A 293 -14.45 -4.42 5.47
N GLU A 294 -13.73 -3.38 5.07
CA GLU A 294 -14.24 -2.16 4.46
C GLU A 294 -14.76 -2.46 3.06
N MET A 295 -14.09 -3.35 2.32
CA MET A 295 -14.65 -3.89 1.07
C MET A 295 -15.95 -4.66 1.34
N ASP A 296 -16.03 -5.51 2.38
CA ASP A 296 -17.28 -6.20 2.73
C ASP A 296 -18.40 -5.22 3.12
N ILE A 297 -18.07 -4.20 3.91
CA ILE A 297 -18.98 -3.12 4.30
C ILE A 297 -19.44 -2.35 3.07
N ALA A 298 -18.54 -1.90 2.20
CA ALA A 298 -18.87 -1.15 1.00
C ALA A 298 -19.74 -1.96 0.03
N LEU A 299 -19.44 -3.25 -0.14
CA LEU A 299 -20.26 -4.17 -0.94
C LEU A 299 -21.65 -4.37 -0.33
N GLY A 300 -21.74 -4.52 1.00
CA GLY A 300 -23.01 -4.69 1.72
C GLY A 300 -23.88 -3.43 1.72
N ASP A 301 -23.27 -2.26 1.94
CA ASP A 301 -23.93 -0.96 1.90
C ASP A 301 -24.43 -0.66 0.48
N ALA A 302 -23.61 -0.93 -0.54
CA ALA A 302 -24.00 -0.78 -1.95
C ALA A 302 -25.14 -1.72 -2.36
N GLU A 303 -25.11 -2.99 -1.92
CA GLU A 303 -26.20 -3.95 -2.14
C GLU A 303 -27.51 -3.45 -1.53
N THR A 304 -27.47 -2.98 -0.27
CA THR A 304 -28.63 -2.44 0.44
C THR A 304 -29.18 -1.19 -0.25
N ASN A 305 -28.29 -0.27 -0.65
CA ASN A 305 -28.65 0.98 -1.32
C ASN A 305 -29.23 0.73 -2.72
N ALA A 306 -28.62 -0.16 -3.50
CA ALA A 306 -29.09 -0.49 -4.84
C ALA A 306 -30.51 -1.07 -4.85
N GLN A 307 -30.85 -1.86 -3.82
CA GLN A 307 -32.20 -2.41 -3.62
C GLN A 307 -33.20 -1.33 -3.16
N SER A 308 -32.84 -0.50 -2.18
CA SER A 308 -33.74 0.51 -1.61
C SER A 308 -34.03 1.67 -2.55
N ASN A 309 -33.03 2.12 -3.31
CA ASN A 309 -33.12 3.28 -4.19
C ASN A 309 -33.37 2.93 -5.67
N ASN A 310 -33.54 1.65 -5.97
CA ASN A 310 -33.73 1.15 -7.34
C ASN A 310 -32.64 1.68 -8.30
N SER A 311 -31.38 1.69 -7.84
CA SER A 311 -30.26 2.39 -8.48
C SER A 311 -29.97 1.90 -9.90
N LEU A 312 -30.31 0.65 -10.23
CA LEU A 312 -30.21 0.15 -11.60
C LEU A 312 -31.22 0.82 -12.55
N ASN A 313 -32.46 1.05 -12.10
CA ASN A 313 -33.45 1.77 -12.91
C ASN A 313 -33.06 3.25 -13.06
N ALA A 314 -32.44 3.83 -12.02
CA ALA A 314 -31.85 5.16 -12.12
C ALA A 314 -30.71 5.20 -13.14
N LEU A 315 -29.76 4.25 -13.07
CA LEU A 315 -28.63 4.16 -14.00
C LEU A 315 -29.10 3.95 -15.44
N THR A 316 -29.98 2.99 -15.68
CA THR A 316 -30.52 2.70 -17.02
C THR A 316 -31.32 3.89 -17.57
N GLY A 317 -32.09 4.58 -16.72
CA GLY A 317 -32.80 5.81 -17.09
C GLY A 317 -31.86 6.98 -17.41
N LEU A 318 -30.72 7.10 -16.73
CA LEU A 318 -29.69 8.11 -17.05
C LEU A 318 -28.92 7.74 -18.32
N LEU A 319 -28.51 6.48 -18.46
CA LEU A 319 -27.86 5.96 -19.67
C LEU A 319 -28.77 6.16 -20.88
N GLY A 320 -30.06 5.85 -20.79
CA GLY A 320 -31.01 6.02 -21.90
C GLY A 320 -31.18 7.46 -22.40
N LYS A 321 -30.75 8.47 -21.64
CA LYS A 321 -30.71 9.88 -22.06
C LYS A 321 -29.46 10.23 -22.87
N ILE A 322 -28.45 9.35 -22.88
CA ILE A 322 -27.21 9.53 -23.61
C ILE A 322 -27.34 8.85 -24.99
N PRO A 323 -27.05 9.55 -26.10
CA PRO A 323 -26.98 8.91 -27.41
C PRO A 323 -25.89 7.83 -27.47
N GLY A 324 -26.21 6.64 -27.99
CA GLY A 324 -25.23 5.56 -28.19
C GLY A 324 -25.08 4.55 -27.03
N THR A 325 -25.84 4.70 -25.95
CA THR A 325 -25.73 3.84 -24.73
C THR A 325 -26.89 2.85 -24.57
N LYS A 326 -27.80 2.73 -25.55
CA LYS A 326 -28.98 1.84 -25.45
C LYS A 326 -28.61 0.37 -25.22
N GLU A 327 -27.50 -0.08 -25.81
CA GLU A 327 -26.99 -1.45 -25.60
C GLU A 327 -26.49 -1.68 -24.17
N LEU A 328 -25.97 -0.62 -23.52
CA LEU A 328 -25.53 -0.66 -22.11
C LEU A 328 -26.71 -0.91 -21.16
N VAL A 329 -27.91 -0.45 -21.50
CA VAL A 329 -29.11 -0.70 -20.70
C VAL A 329 -29.44 -2.20 -20.66
N SER A 330 -29.43 -2.86 -21.82
CA SER A 330 -29.70 -4.30 -21.91
C SER A 330 -28.62 -5.13 -21.22
N GLU A 331 -27.36 -4.72 -21.36
CA GLU A 331 -26.22 -5.36 -20.68
C GLU A 331 -26.38 -5.28 -19.14
N ALA A 332 -26.73 -4.11 -18.60
CA ALA A 332 -26.96 -3.91 -17.16
C ALA A 332 -28.06 -4.83 -16.60
N GLU A 333 -29.18 -4.99 -17.32
CA GLU A 333 -30.28 -5.88 -16.92
C GLU A 333 -29.86 -7.35 -16.93
N SER A 334 -29.04 -7.76 -17.91
CA SER A 334 -28.47 -9.11 -17.97
C SER A 334 -27.55 -9.39 -16.77
N LEU A 335 -26.66 -8.45 -16.46
CA LEU A 335 -25.74 -8.58 -15.31
C LEU A 335 -26.48 -8.66 -13.98
N LYS A 336 -27.56 -7.89 -13.81
CA LYS A 336 -28.42 -7.97 -12.62
C LYS A 336 -29.03 -9.36 -12.44
N ARG A 337 -29.50 -9.99 -13.52
CA ARG A 337 -30.05 -11.36 -13.46
C ARG A 337 -28.98 -12.37 -13.04
N SER A 338 -27.77 -12.27 -13.60
CA SER A 338 -26.65 -13.14 -13.23
C SER A 338 -26.24 -12.96 -11.75
N SER A 339 -26.15 -11.72 -11.28
CA SER A 339 -25.85 -11.41 -9.88
C SER A 339 -26.92 -11.95 -8.93
N ALA A 340 -28.20 -11.75 -9.25
CA ALA A 340 -29.32 -12.27 -8.45
C ALA A 340 -29.34 -13.80 -8.40
N ALA A 341 -29.01 -14.47 -9.51
CA ALA A 341 -28.88 -15.93 -9.56
C ALA A 341 -27.77 -16.44 -8.62
N GLN A 342 -26.62 -15.76 -8.58
CA GLN A 342 -25.54 -16.10 -7.66
C GLN A 342 -25.95 -15.89 -6.20
N GLU A 343 -26.62 -14.78 -5.88
CA GLU A 343 -27.09 -14.51 -4.52
C GLU A 343 -28.08 -15.58 -4.03
N MET A 344 -29.01 -16.02 -4.89
CA MET A 344 -29.90 -17.15 -4.58
C MET A 344 -29.12 -18.45 -4.34
N ALA A 345 -28.10 -18.73 -5.15
CA ALA A 345 -27.24 -19.88 -4.97
C ALA A 345 -26.50 -19.84 -3.62
N ASN A 346 -25.94 -18.68 -3.25
CA ASN A 346 -25.26 -18.49 -1.96
C ASN A 346 -26.21 -18.73 -0.78
N ARG A 347 -27.43 -18.19 -0.81
CA ARG A 347 -28.43 -18.40 0.25
C ARG A 347 -28.82 -19.87 0.41
N SER A 348 -28.98 -20.58 -0.71
CA SER A 348 -29.29 -22.01 -0.68
C SER A 348 -28.17 -22.85 -0.05
N ARG A 349 -26.91 -22.45 -0.28
CA ARG A 349 -25.72 -23.10 0.32
C ARG A 349 -25.61 -22.81 1.81
N SER A 350 -25.81 -21.57 2.24
CA SER A 350 -25.79 -21.21 3.67
C SER A 350 -26.86 -21.98 4.45
N ALA A 351 -28.09 -22.07 3.90
CA ALA A 351 -29.17 -22.84 4.52
C ALA A 351 -28.84 -24.35 4.62
N ALA A 352 -28.16 -24.91 3.62
CA ALA A 352 -27.72 -26.30 3.64
C ALA A 352 -26.58 -26.55 4.65
N ALA A 353 -25.64 -25.61 4.78
CA ALA A 353 -24.55 -25.67 5.76
C ALA A 353 -25.09 -25.59 7.21
N ASP A 354 -26.03 -24.68 7.46
CA ASP A 354 -26.69 -24.54 8.77
C ASP A 354 -27.46 -25.83 9.15
N TYR A 355 -28.10 -26.48 8.18
CA TYR A 355 -28.79 -27.75 8.38
C TYR A 355 -27.82 -28.92 8.66
N ALA A 356 -26.68 -28.97 7.96
CA ALA A 356 -25.64 -29.97 8.18
C ALA A 356 -24.97 -29.80 9.55
N GLN A 357 -24.71 -28.56 9.99
CA GLN A 357 -24.11 -28.26 11.29
C GLN A 357 -25.09 -28.48 12.46
N SER A 358 -26.39 -28.29 12.24
CA SER A 358 -27.45 -28.70 13.17
C SER A 358 -27.55 -30.23 13.29
N SER A 359 -27.34 -30.96 12.19
CA SER A 359 -27.33 -32.42 12.16
C SER A 359 -26.07 -33.04 12.78
N SER A 360 -24.92 -32.38 12.76
CA SER A 360 -23.70 -32.88 13.41
C SER A 360 -23.75 -32.71 14.93
N ASN A 361 -24.36 -31.62 15.43
CA ASN A 361 -24.56 -31.40 16.87
C ASN A 361 -25.61 -32.33 17.52
N SER A 362 -26.43 -33.03 16.73
CA SER A 362 -27.42 -33.99 17.24
C SER A 362 -26.91 -35.43 17.35
N HIS A 363 -25.68 -35.71 16.90
CA HIS A 363 -25.06 -37.04 17.00
C HIS A 363 -23.87 -37.15 17.97
N GLU A 364 -23.57 -36.10 18.74
CA GLU A 364 -22.60 -36.13 19.84
C GLU A 364 -23.21 -36.54 21.20
N ARG A 365 -24.15 -37.49 21.17
CA ARG A 365 -24.54 -38.27 22.37
C ARG A 365 -24.78 -39.71 21.95
N SER A 366 -23.71 -40.50 21.94
CA SER A 366 -23.65 -41.96 22.20
C SER A 366 -22.70 -42.72 21.25
N ARG A 367 -21.39 -42.67 21.48
CA ARG A 367 -20.51 -43.87 21.48
C ARG A 367 -19.06 -43.50 21.83
N ALA A 368 -18.59 -43.99 22.98
CA ALA A 368 -17.16 -44.08 23.28
C ALA A 368 -16.60 -45.35 22.61
N GLY A 369 -15.57 -45.21 21.80
CA GLY A 369 -14.77 -46.30 21.21
C GLY A 369 -13.43 -45.74 20.71
N PRO A 370 -12.31 -46.45 20.90
CA PRO A 370 -10.97 -45.87 20.77
C PRO A 370 -10.54 -45.76 19.30
N THR A 371 -10.06 -44.59 18.89
CA THR A 371 -9.52 -44.34 17.55
C THR A 371 -8.01 -44.61 17.52
N GLN A 372 -7.63 -45.60 16.70
CA GLN A 372 -6.27 -45.80 16.21
C GLN A 372 -5.87 -44.67 15.26
N SER A 373 -4.67 -44.15 15.47
CA SER A 373 -3.97 -43.26 14.56
C SER A 373 -3.52 -44.03 13.31
N SER A 374 -3.97 -43.59 12.14
CA SER A 374 -3.32 -43.94 10.87
C SER A 374 -3.09 -42.66 10.08
N GLY A 375 -1.81 -42.37 9.86
CA GLY A 375 -1.35 -41.27 9.03
C GLY A 375 -1.60 -41.57 7.56
N GLY A 376 -2.07 -40.56 6.85
CA GLY A 376 -2.19 -40.56 5.39
C GLY A 376 -2.23 -39.11 4.93
N GLY A 377 -1.19 -38.68 4.23
CA GLY A 377 -1.11 -37.35 3.64
C GLY A 377 -2.21 -37.15 2.60
N SER A 378 -3.21 -36.35 2.94
CA SER A 378 -4.22 -35.87 2.00
C SER A 378 -3.75 -34.55 1.39
N LYS A 379 -3.63 -34.52 0.05
CA LYS A 379 -3.53 -33.28 -0.73
C LYS A 379 -4.62 -32.29 -0.28
N PRO A 380 -4.35 -30.97 -0.28
CA PRO A 380 -5.37 -29.98 0.07
C PRO A 380 -6.59 -30.16 -0.84
N SER A 381 -7.79 -30.21 -0.27
CA SER A 381 -9.03 -30.21 -1.06
C SER A 381 -9.10 -28.93 -1.89
N SER A 382 -9.60 -29.04 -3.12
CA SER A 382 -9.74 -27.93 -4.10
C SER A 382 -10.75 -26.84 -3.69
N GLY A 383 -11.22 -26.83 -2.45
CA GLY A 383 -12.18 -25.87 -1.92
C GLY A 383 -11.67 -25.18 -0.67
N LEU A 384 -12.18 -23.98 -0.43
CA LEU A 384 -11.94 -23.21 0.79
C LEU A 384 -12.67 -23.90 1.97
N ASP A 385 -12.16 -23.76 3.19
CA ASP A 385 -12.85 -24.26 4.38
C ASP A 385 -14.22 -23.55 4.54
N GLY A 386 -15.32 -24.32 4.41
CA GLY A 386 -16.69 -23.80 4.30
C GLY A 386 -17.20 -23.56 2.86
N MET A 387 -16.37 -23.72 1.83
CA MET A 387 -16.76 -23.73 0.40
C MET A 387 -15.98 -24.79 -0.41
N PRO A 388 -16.35 -26.08 -0.29
CA PRO A 388 -15.65 -27.20 -0.93
C PRO A 388 -15.67 -27.17 -2.48
N ASP A 389 -16.69 -26.54 -3.07
CA ASP A 389 -16.90 -26.44 -4.52
C ASP A 389 -16.49 -25.07 -5.11
N PHE A 390 -15.67 -24.28 -4.39
CA PHE A 390 -15.26 -22.97 -4.88
C PHE A 390 -14.28 -23.09 -6.06
N ASN A 391 -14.65 -22.51 -7.21
CA ASN A 391 -13.79 -22.41 -8.39
C ASN A 391 -13.44 -20.93 -8.66
N PRO A 392 -12.21 -20.49 -8.36
CA PRO A 392 -11.78 -19.12 -8.60
C PRO A 392 -11.89 -18.68 -10.07
N GLN A 393 -11.60 -19.58 -11.02
CA GLN A 393 -11.63 -19.25 -12.45
C GLN A 393 -13.07 -19.07 -12.95
N GLU A 394 -14.02 -19.82 -12.41
CA GLU A 394 -15.43 -19.61 -12.65
C GLU A 394 -15.90 -18.26 -12.09
N THR A 395 -15.44 -17.87 -10.89
CA THR A 395 -15.70 -16.55 -10.32
C THR A 395 -15.16 -15.44 -11.22
N VAL A 396 -13.91 -15.56 -11.69
CA VAL A 396 -13.30 -14.61 -12.65
C VAL A 396 -14.16 -14.45 -13.90
N ALA A 397 -14.60 -15.55 -14.50
CA ALA A 397 -15.45 -15.53 -15.69
C ALA A 397 -16.81 -14.85 -15.45
N LYS A 398 -17.35 -14.93 -14.23
CA LYS A 398 -18.63 -14.31 -13.85
C LYS A 398 -18.51 -12.82 -13.51
N ILE A 399 -17.38 -12.39 -12.92
CA ILE A 399 -17.17 -10.98 -12.55
C ILE A 399 -16.60 -10.13 -13.70
N TYR A 400 -15.84 -10.71 -14.63
CA TYR A 400 -15.26 -9.97 -15.76
C TYR A 400 -16.30 -9.17 -16.56
N PRO A 401 -17.48 -9.73 -16.94
CA PRO A 401 -18.52 -8.96 -17.63
C PRO A 401 -19.03 -7.74 -16.85
N ILE A 402 -19.07 -7.81 -15.51
CA ILE A 402 -19.49 -6.69 -14.66
C ILE A 402 -18.45 -5.56 -14.73
N LEU A 403 -17.17 -5.91 -14.61
CA LEU A 403 -16.05 -4.98 -14.68
C LEU A 403 -15.92 -4.36 -16.08
N ALA A 404 -16.06 -5.17 -17.14
CA ALA A 404 -16.02 -4.71 -18.53
C ALA A 404 -17.19 -3.77 -18.87
N PHE A 405 -18.39 -4.06 -18.38
CA PHE A 405 -19.55 -3.19 -18.54
C PHE A 405 -19.30 -1.81 -17.94
N ARG A 406 -18.79 -1.75 -16.71
CA ARG A 406 -18.42 -0.49 -16.07
C ARG A 406 -17.42 0.30 -16.90
N ASP A 407 -16.33 -0.33 -17.30
CA ASP A 407 -15.26 0.36 -18.04
C ASP A 407 -15.78 0.87 -19.39
N LYS A 408 -16.66 0.10 -20.06
CA LYS A 408 -17.35 0.54 -21.27
C LYS A 408 -18.22 1.78 -21.02
N VAL A 409 -18.98 1.82 -19.92
CA VAL A 409 -19.76 3.00 -19.52
C VAL A 409 -18.84 4.20 -19.28
N MET A 410 -17.81 4.06 -18.43
CA MET A 410 -16.90 5.16 -18.07
C MET A 410 -16.14 5.72 -19.29
N ARG A 411 -15.64 4.85 -20.18
CA ARG A 411 -14.98 5.29 -21.42
C ARG A 411 -15.94 6.00 -22.36
N SER A 412 -17.19 5.53 -22.44
CA SER A 412 -18.23 6.19 -23.23
C SER A 412 -18.55 7.58 -22.69
N LEU A 413 -18.66 7.74 -21.37
CA LEU A 413 -18.90 9.04 -20.73
C LEU A 413 -17.76 10.01 -21.00
N ASN A 414 -16.50 9.57 -20.86
CA ASN A 414 -15.33 10.41 -21.12
C ASN A 414 -15.26 10.90 -22.57
N SER A 415 -15.56 10.03 -23.54
CA SER A 415 -15.58 10.43 -24.97
C SER A 415 -16.68 11.43 -25.32
N ILE A 416 -17.75 11.47 -24.52
CA ILE A 416 -18.88 12.40 -24.72
C ILE A 416 -18.60 13.75 -24.05
N ILE A 417 -17.98 13.79 -22.87
CA ILE A 417 -17.55 15.04 -22.21
C ILE A 417 -16.66 15.86 -23.15
N GLU A 418 -15.70 15.21 -23.82
CA GLU A 418 -14.79 15.87 -24.76
C GLU A 418 -15.53 16.58 -25.92
N LYS A 419 -16.76 16.17 -26.23
CA LYS A 419 -17.52 16.65 -27.39
C LYS A 419 -18.62 17.65 -27.03
N ILE A 420 -19.12 17.66 -25.79
CA ILE A 420 -20.27 18.48 -25.38
C ILE A 420 -20.01 19.11 -23.99
N PRO A 421 -19.54 20.36 -23.92
CA PRO A 421 -19.44 21.11 -22.66
C PRO A 421 -20.82 21.29 -22.00
N GLY A 422 -20.93 21.17 -20.68
CA GLY A 422 -22.19 21.35 -19.93
C GLY A 422 -22.89 20.06 -19.46
N LEU A 423 -22.32 18.89 -19.73
CA LEU A 423 -22.82 17.58 -19.26
C LEU A 423 -22.19 17.08 -17.96
N GLU A 424 -21.32 17.86 -17.33
CA GLU A 424 -20.46 17.43 -16.22
C GLU A 424 -21.28 16.90 -15.05
N SER A 425 -22.31 17.63 -14.61
CA SER A 425 -23.20 17.21 -13.52
C SER A 425 -23.98 15.92 -13.79
N LEU A 426 -24.31 15.64 -15.07
CA LEU A 426 -24.99 14.41 -15.45
C LEU A 426 -24.01 13.23 -15.43
N VAL A 427 -22.78 13.44 -15.90
CA VAL A 427 -21.73 12.41 -15.90
C VAL A 427 -21.31 12.05 -14.48
N GLU A 428 -21.18 13.05 -13.61
CA GLU A 428 -20.92 12.84 -12.18
C GLU A 428 -22.01 11.94 -11.57
N LYS A 429 -23.28 12.30 -11.74
CA LYS A 429 -24.42 11.51 -11.23
C LYS A 429 -24.44 10.08 -11.78
N ILE A 430 -24.09 9.89 -13.06
CA ILE A 430 -23.99 8.55 -13.65
C ILE A 430 -22.84 7.78 -13.03
N SER A 431 -21.68 8.40 -12.84
CA SER A 431 -20.48 7.77 -12.26
C SER A 431 -20.72 7.32 -10.81
N GLU A 432 -21.39 8.14 -10.01
CA GLU A 432 -21.82 7.82 -8.64
C GLU A 432 -22.77 6.62 -8.64
N THR A 433 -23.83 6.68 -9.45
CA THR A 433 -24.84 5.62 -9.53
C THR A 433 -24.23 4.32 -10.07
N LEU A 434 -23.32 4.42 -11.04
CA LEU A 434 -22.61 3.29 -11.63
C LEU A 434 -21.78 2.57 -10.58
N THR A 435 -21.03 3.29 -9.74
CA THR A 435 -20.22 2.68 -8.68
C THR A 435 -21.07 1.84 -7.72
N VAL A 436 -22.21 2.38 -7.25
CA VAL A 436 -23.13 1.64 -6.37
C VAL A 436 -23.69 0.40 -7.05
N VAL A 437 -24.10 0.51 -8.33
CA VAL A 437 -24.62 -0.63 -9.09
C VAL A 437 -23.54 -1.70 -9.28
N ILE A 438 -22.32 -1.34 -9.65
CA ILE A 438 -21.23 -2.30 -9.87
C ILE A 438 -20.86 -3.02 -8.57
N MET A 439 -20.74 -2.30 -7.46
CA MET A 439 -20.49 -2.92 -6.16
C MET A 439 -21.61 -3.88 -5.75
N SER A 440 -22.87 -3.49 -5.95
CA SER A 440 -24.01 -4.39 -5.71
C SER A 440 -23.99 -5.63 -6.61
N LEU A 441 -23.55 -5.52 -7.87
CA LEU A 441 -23.45 -6.66 -8.79
C LEU A 441 -22.28 -7.59 -8.44
N LEU A 442 -21.19 -7.05 -7.89
CA LEU A 442 -20.02 -7.83 -7.46
C LEU A 442 -20.25 -8.54 -6.11
N ALA A 443 -21.05 -7.95 -5.22
CA ALA A 443 -21.21 -8.39 -3.84
C ALA A 443 -21.47 -9.91 -3.68
N PRO A 444 -22.39 -10.55 -4.43
CA PRO A 444 -22.65 -11.98 -4.29
C PRO A 444 -21.46 -12.88 -4.68
N PHE A 445 -20.54 -12.38 -5.49
CA PHE A 445 -19.35 -13.13 -5.92
C PHE A 445 -18.18 -12.91 -4.96
N ILE A 446 -18.00 -11.68 -4.47
CA ILE A 446 -16.80 -11.26 -3.76
C ILE A 446 -16.91 -11.41 -2.24
N ARG A 447 -18.07 -11.12 -1.63
CA ARG A 447 -18.26 -11.22 -0.17
C ARG A 447 -17.96 -12.62 0.40
N PRO A 448 -18.31 -13.74 -0.26
CA PRO A 448 -17.90 -15.07 0.20
C PRO A 448 -16.38 -15.24 0.24
N LEU A 449 -15.65 -14.64 -0.71
CA LEU A 449 -14.18 -14.69 -0.77
C LEU A 449 -13.54 -13.90 0.35
N ILE A 450 -14.06 -12.70 0.60
CA ILE A 450 -13.66 -11.87 1.74
C ILE A 450 -13.79 -12.66 3.04
N LYS A 451 -14.94 -13.31 3.28
CA LYS A 451 -15.15 -14.11 4.50
C LYS A 451 -14.14 -15.24 4.64
N ALA A 452 -13.84 -15.94 3.55
CA ALA A 452 -12.84 -17.01 3.55
C ALA A 452 -11.43 -16.47 3.83
N ALA A 453 -11.07 -15.34 3.20
CA ALA A 453 -9.78 -14.68 3.42
C ALA A 453 -9.63 -14.19 4.87
N SER A 454 -10.64 -13.52 5.42
CA SER A 454 -10.64 -13.06 6.81
C SER A 454 -10.46 -14.20 7.81
N LYS A 455 -11.14 -15.34 7.60
CA LYS A 455 -10.98 -16.54 8.45
C LYS A 455 -9.56 -17.11 8.38
N SER A 456 -9.01 -17.20 7.17
CA SER A 456 -7.63 -17.65 6.94
C SER A 456 -6.61 -16.74 7.64
N MET A 457 -6.77 -15.43 7.51
CA MET A 457 -5.88 -14.45 8.13
C MET A 457 -5.91 -14.48 9.65
N GLN A 458 -7.09 -14.64 10.26
CA GLN A 458 -7.25 -14.79 11.71
C GLN A 458 -6.54 -16.05 12.24
N THR A 459 -6.47 -17.11 11.44
CA THR A 459 -5.80 -18.36 11.82
C THR A 459 -4.28 -18.26 11.66
N GLY A 460 -3.80 -17.48 10.68
CA GLY A 460 -2.38 -17.26 10.41
C GLY A 460 -1.69 -16.28 11.39
N SER A 461 -2.38 -15.24 11.85
CA SER A 461 -1.77 -14.19 12.69
C SER A 461 -1.40 -14.65 14.11
N ALA A 462 -2.08 -15.65 14.66
CA ALA A 462 -1.84 -16.15 16.02
C ALA A 462 -0.49 -16.89 16.20
N GLY A 463 0.15 -17.33 15.11
CA GLY A 463 1.40 -18.10 15.16
C GLY A 463 2.68 -17.29 14.91
N VAL A 464 2.59 -16.04 14.46
CA VAL A 464 3.73 -15.28 13.89
C VAL A 464 4.30 -14.21 14.84
N ILE A 465 3.55 -13.80 15.86
CA ILE A 465 3.90 -12.66 16.73
C ILE A 465 5.13 -12.96 17.63
N ASP A 466 5.34 -14.22 18.05
CA ASP A 466 6.43 -14.58 18.98
C ASP A 466 7.79 -14.81 18.30
N ALA A 467 7.83 -15.17 17.01
CA ALA A 467 9.07 -15.41 16.26
C ALA A 467 9.75 -14.09 15.82
N SER A 468 8.96 -13.11 15.39
CA SER A 468 9.46 -11.83 14.87
C SER A 468 10.20 -10.98 15.94
N GLY A 469 9.70 -10.98 17.18
CA GLY A 469 10.25 -10.11 18.24
C GLY A 469 11.68 -10.41 18.70
N LYS A 470 12.20 -11.64 18.50
CA LYS A 470 13.58 -12.00 18.88
C LYS A 470 14.61 -11.67 17.80
N HIS A 471 14.28 -11.89 16.54
CA HIS A 471 15.17 -11.63 15.41
C HIS A 471 15.34 -10.13 15.14
N GLN A 472 14.34 -9.32 15.51
CA GLN A 472 14.37 -7.87 15.39
C GLN A 472 15.63 -7.25 16.01
N TYR A 473 16.09 -7.72 17.17
CA TYR A 473 17.25 -7.12 17.84
C TYR A 473 18.61 -7.75 17.50
N GLU A 474 18.70 -8.64 16.50
CA GLU A 474 19.95 -9.28 16.09
C GLU A 474 21.12 -8.30 15.87
N PRO A 475 20.94 -7.13 15.22
CA PRO A 475 22.01 -6.15 15.06
C PRO A 475 22.65 -5.65 16.37
N TRP A 476 21.98 -5.81 17.52
CA TRP A 476 22.50 -5.46 18.85
C TRP A 476 23.02 -6.65 19.65
N THR A 477 22.58 -7.87 19.34
CA THR A 477 22.90 -9.08 20.11
C THR A 477 23.97 -9.95 19.43
N ASP A 478 24.10 -9.86 18.11
CA ASP A 478 25.15 -10.53 17.35
C ASP A 478 26.09 -9.49 16.69
N PRO A 479 27.36 -9.40 17.13
CA PRO A 479 28.36 -8.51 16.54
C PRO A 479 28.59 -8.74 15.04
N HIS A 480 28.25 -9.91 14.49
CA HIS A 480 28.44 -10.25 13.08
C HIS A 480 27.15 -10.19 12.25
N CYS A 481 26.03 -9.74 12.83
CA CYS A 481 24.76 -9.65 12.11
C CYS A 481 24.84 -8.71 10.91
N THR A 482 24.52 -9.23 9.72
CA THR A 482 24.41 -8.45 8.47
C THR A 482 23.02 -8.56 7.85
N ASP A 483 22.06 -9.06 8.63
CA ASP A 483 20.71 -9.40 8.18
C ASP A 483 19.68 -8.82 9.16
N PRO A 484 19.56 -7.49 9.26
CA PRO A 484 18.54 -6.85 10.07
C PRO A 484 17.14 -7.23 9.58
N THR A 485 16.11 -7.01 10.40
CA THR A 485 14.72 -7.15 9.95
C THR A 485 14.23 -5.92 9.19
N HIS A 486 13.26 -6.12 8.28
CA HIS A 486 12.63 -5.05 7.52
C HIS A 486 11.97 -4.01 8.42
N SER A 487 11.13 -4.44 9.35
CA SER A 487 10.46 -3.58 10.35
C SER A 487 11.36 -2.57 11.08
N LEU A 488 12.67 -2.82 11.21
CA LEU A 488 13.60 -1.87 11.83
C LEU A 488 14.37 -1.01 10.86
N LEU A 489 14.79 -1.59 9.74
CA LEU A 489 15.65 -0.93 8.77
C LEU A 489 14.83 -0.03 7.83
N SER A 490 13.60 -0.42 7.52
CA SER A 490 12.79 0.25 6.52
C SER A 490 12.47 1.69 6.93
N LYS A 491 12.41 2.56 5.92
CA LYS A 491 12.03 3.96 6.06
C LYS A 491 10.55 4.13 5.72
N ASP A 492 9.80 3.04 5.80
CA ASP A 492 8.42 3.01 5.35
C ASP A 492 7.53 3.86 6.26
N HIS A 493 7.85 3.98 7.54
CA HIS A 493 7.04 4.80 8.44
C HIS A 493 7.32 6.30 8.26
N PHE A 494 6.31 7.17 8.07
CA PHE A 494 6.59 8.63 8.04
C PHE A 494 7.09 9.16 9.38
N ALA A 495 6.80 8.45 10.46
CA ALA A 495 7.39 8.74 11.76
C ALA A 495 8.93 8.62 11.72
N ASN A 496 9.46 7.73 10.88
CA ASN A 496 10.89 7.57 10.69
C ASN A 496 11.45 8.83 10.06
N ILE A 497 12.36 9.52 10.77
CA ILE A 497 12.98 10.74 10.28
C ILE A 497 13.77 10.55 8.98
N LEU A 498 14.10 9.30 8.62
CA LEU A 498 14.77 8.96 7.37
C LEU A 498 13.82 8.72 6.20
N ASN A 499 12.49 8.80 6.39
CA ASN A 499 11.51 8.71 5.30
C ASN A 499 11.72 9.79 4.24
N GLU A 500 11.86 11.05 4.66
CA GLU A 500 12.07 12.18 3.77
C GLU A 500 13.35 12.05 2.91
N PRO A 501 14.55 11.81 3.48
CA PRO A 501 15.76 11.65 2.66
C PRO A 501 15.71 10.39 1.79
N ALA A 502 15.06 9.31 2.23
CA ALA A 502 14.86 8.13 1.39
C ALA A 502 14.00 8.45 0.15
N GLY A 503 12.86 9.14 0.33
CA GLY A 503 12.01 9.57 -0.79
C GLY A 503 12.71 10.52 -1.77
N ARG A 504 13.59 11.40 -1.27
CA ARG A 504 14.43 12.26 -2.11
C ARG A 504 15.48 11.48 -2.91
N VAL A 505 16.08 10.44 -2.32
CA VAL A 505 16.99 9.54 -3.03
C VAL A 505 16.25 8.75 -4.10
N ALA A 506 15.08 8.18 -3.76
CA ALA A 506 14.23 7.48 -4.72
C ALA A 506 13.82 8.38 -5.89
N SER A 507 13.41 9.62 -5.61
CA SER A 507 13.14 10.62 -6.65
C SER A 507 14.34 10.86 -7.55
N ALA A 508 15.55 11.04 -6.98
CA ALA A 508 16.77 11.21 -7.77
C ALA A 508 17.09 9.99 -8.67
N ILE A 509 16.79 8.78 -8.20
CA ILE A 509 16.91 7.54 -8.99
C ILE A 509 15.93 7.57 -10.17
N VAL A 510 14.66 7.92 -9.94
CA VAL A 510 13.64 7.99 -11.00
C VAL A 510 13.97 9.08 -12.02
N GLU A 511 14.41 10.26 -11.58
CA GLU A 511 14.88 11.35 -12.47
C GLU A 511 16.07 10.92 -13.33
N TYR A 512 16.93 10.05 -12.82
CA TYR A 512 18.04 9.49 -13.59
C TYR A 512 17.58 8.45 -14.62
N ILE A 513 16.74 7.50 -14.20
CA ILE A 513 16.43 6.29 -14.98
C ILE A 513 15.34 6.54 -16.02
N ALA A 514 14.23 7.18 -15.65
CA ALA A 514 13.07 7.29 -16.53
C ALA A 514 13.40 7.97 -17.87
N PRO A 515 14.14 9.10 -17.93
CA PRO A 515 14.47 9.73 -19.21
C PRO A 515 15.30 8.83 -20.14
N ARG A 516 16.18 7.99 -19.60
CA ARG A 516 17.03 7.06 -20.37
C ARG A 516 16.20 5.96 -21.01
N VAL A 517 15.29 5.38 -20.23
CA VAL A 517 14.35 4.35 -20.73
C VAL A 517 13.44 4.93 -21.81
N LEU A 518 12.86 6.11 -21.57
CA LEU A 518 11.99 6.78 -22.55
C LEU A 518 12.74 7.22 -23.82
N TYR A 519 14.01 7.59 -23.69
CA TYR A 519 14.87 7.87 -24.84
C TYR A 519 15.04 6.60 -25.70
N ALA A 520 15.31 5.46 -25.06
CA ALA A 520 15.47 4.16 -25.73
C ALA A 520 14.19 3.65 -26.40
N TRP A 521 12.99 4.09 -25.97
CA TRP A 521 11.73 3.80 -26.66
C TRP A 521 11.72 4.38 -28.09
N GLN A 522 12.27 5.58 -28.26
CA GLN A 522 12.24 6.32 -29.53
C GLN A 522 13.46 6.00 -30.41
N HIS A 523 14.59 5.65 -29.79
CA HIS A 523 15.88 5.43 -30.46
C HIS A 523 16.21 3.93 -30.47
N THR A 524 15.79 3.25 -31.54
CA THR A 524 16.05 1.82 -31.76
C THR A 524 17.51 1.52 -32.10
N ASP A 525 18.27 2.55 -32.47
CA ASP A 525 19.70 2.50 -32.76
C ASP A 525 20.57 2.46 -31.48
N VAL A 526 20.01 2.84 -30.33
CA VAL A 526 20.69 2.76 -29.03
C VAL A 526 20.65 1.33 -28.51
N SER A 527 21.76 0.82 -27.99
CA SER A 527 21.79 -0.52 -27.39
C SER A 527 20.94 -0.58 -26.13
N GLU A 528 20.08 -1.59 -26.05
CA GLU A 528 19.28 -1.85 -24.84
C GLU A 528 20.19 -2.17 -23.66
N ASP A 529 21.21 -3.00 -23.87
CA ASP A 529 22.16 -3.40 -22.82
C ASP A 529 22.92 -2.19 -22.25
N GLU A 530 23.29 -1.22 -23.08
CA GLU A 530 23.96 0.00 -22.63
C GLU A 530 23.04 0.84 -21.73
N VAL A 531 21.77 1.00 -22.11
CA VAL A 531 20.76 1.73 -21.32
C VAL A 531 20.52 1.02 -19.98
N LEU A 532 20.36 -0.30 -20.01
CA LEU A 532 20.14 -1.09 -18.79
C LEU A 532 21.35 -1.05 -17.84
N ASN A 533 22.57 -1.16 -18.37
CA ASN A 533 23.79 -1.07 -17.58
C ASN A 533 24.01 0.33 -16.99
N ASP A 534 23.60 1.38 -17.71
CA ASP A 534 23.62 2.75 -17.18
C ASP A 534 22.57 2.94 -16.06
N CYS A 535 21.37 2.37 -16.21
CA CYS A 535 20.35 2.40 -15.16
C CYS A 535 20.84 1.73 -13.88
N MET A 536 21.63 0.65 -13.97
CA MET A 536 22.16 -0.06 -12.80
C MET A 536 23.28 0.69 -12.06
N GLN A 537 23.78 1.81 -12.59
CA GLN A 537 24.74 2.64 -11.87
C GLN A 537 24.18 3.19 -10.54
N VAL A 538 22.86 3.23 -10.35
CA VAL A 538 22.27 3.66 -9.08
C VAL A 538 22.60 2.72 -7.91
N PHE A 539 22.87 1.44 -8.19
CA PHE A 539 23.27 0.47 -7.16
C PHE A 539 24.74 0.60 -6.84
N HIS A 540 25.02 1.30 -5.75
CA HIS A 540 26.36 1.52 -5.27
C HIS A 540 26.38 1.73 -3.76
N HIS A 541 27.52 1.40 -3.15
CA HIS A 541 27.80 1.78 -1.78
C HIS A 541 28.20 3.27 -1.71
N PRO A 542 27.66 4.09 -0.79
CA PRO A 542 27.95 5.54 -0.71
C PRO A 542 29.44 5.90 -0.62
N ALA A 543 30.25 5.05 0.01
CA ALA A 543 31.71 5.23 0.08
C ALA A 543 32.44 5.03 -1.25
N LEU A 544 31.85 4.29 -2.19
CA LEU A 544 32.37 4.10 -3.55
C LEU A 544 31.76 5.07 -4.57
N ARG A 545 30.96 6.05 -4.11
CA ARG A 545 30.31 7.02 -4.99
C ARG A 545 31.34 7.73 -5.87
N ASN A 546 30.92 8.04 -7.09
CA ASN A 546 31.72 8.75 -8.07
C ASN A 546 30.98 10.04 -8.38
N MET A 547 31.47 11.17 -7.88
CA MET A 547 30.78 12.45 -8.06
C MET A 547 30.72 12.93 -9.53
N ARG A 548 31.45 12.28 -10.45
CA ARG A 548 31.33 12.51 -11.89
C ARG A 548 30.20 11.70 -12.53
N ASN A 549 29.68 10.68 -11.86
CA ASN A 549 28.46 9.98 -12.26
C ASN A 549 27.26 10.74 -11.69
N ASP A 550 26.28 11.05 -12.54
CA ASP A 550 25.16 11.91 -12.15
C ASP A 550 24.22 11.23 -11.16
N ALA A 551 24.00 9.91 -11.24
CA ALA A 551 23.21 9.15 -10.27
C ALA A 551 23.86 9.17 -8.89
N HIS A 552 25.14 8.79 -8.82
CA HIS A 552 25.90 8.78 -7.55
C HIS A 552 25.88 10.16 -6.88
N ARG A 553 26.11 11.21 -7.67
CA ARG A 553 26.09 12.59 -7.18
C ARG A 553 24.70 13.00 -6.69
N ALA A 554 23.65 12.80 -7.49
CA ALA A 554 22.30 13.22 -7.16
C ALA A 554 21.77 12.49 -5.90
N MET A 555 21.98 11.17 -5.80
CA MET A 555 21.58 10.38 -4.64
C MET A 555 22.31 10.82 -3.36
N PHE A 556 23.62 11.06 -3.43
CA PHE A 556 24.38 11.52 -2.26
C PHE A 556 23.98 12.96 -1.84
N GLU A 557 23.86 13.86 -2.81
CA GLU A 557 23.44 15.25 -2.57
C GLU A 557 22.01 15.34 -2.02
N ALA A 558 21.12 14.41 -2.36
CA ALA A 558 19.77 14.37 -1.79
C ALA A 558 19.79 14.23 -0.26
N VAL A 559 20.64 13.33 0.25
CA VAL A 559 20.83 13.13 1.69
C VAL A 559 21.57 14.33 2.32
N GLU A 560 22.60 14.84 1.65
CA GLU A 560 23.38 16.00 2.13
C GLU A 560 22.51 17.26 2.26
N LYS A 561 21.74 17.59 1.23
CA LYS A 561 20.84 18.75 1.22
C LYS A 561 19.79 18.62 2.30
N TRP A 562 19.23 17.42 2.50
CA TRP A 562 18.30 17.17 3.60
C TRP A 562 18.93 17.41 4.97
N ALA A 563 20.11 16.82 5.23
CA ALA A 563 20.80 16.98 6.51
C ALA A 563 21.14 18.45 6.80
N HIS A 564 21.64 19.18 5.81
CA HIS A 564 22.00 20.60 5.95
C HIS A 564 20.80 21.55 6.05
N ALA A 565 19.64 21.17 5.50
CA ALA A 565 18.42 21.97 5.58
C ALA A 565 17.76 21.94 6.97
N ARG A 566 18.16 21.01 7.84
CA ARG A 566 17.68 20.94 9.23
C ARG A 566 18.10 22.19 10.01
N SER A 567 17.30 22.58 11.00
CA SER A 567 17.54 23.78 11.83
C SER A 567 18.89 23.78 12.56
N ASP A 568 19.38 22.60 12.92
CA ASP A 568 20.66 22.35 13.56
C ASP A 568 21.74 21.86 12.58
N ARG A 569 21.48 21.95 11.27
CA ARG A 569 22.31 21.42 10.18
C ARG A 569 22.69 19.94 10.34
N GLY A 570 21.82 19.17 11.01
CA GLY A 570 22.00 17.74 11.21
C GLY A 570 22.77 17.35 12.47
N ALA A 571 23.19 18.30 13.32
CA ALA A 571 23.97 18.00 14.53
C ALA A 571 23.29 16.97 15.47
N SER A 572 21.96 16.98 15.55
CA SER A 572 21.17 16.02 16.34
C SER A 572 21.14 14.60 15.76
N LEU A 573 21.46 14.41 14.47
CA LEU A 573 21.33 13.11 13.79
C LEU A 573 22.22 12.05 14.42
N ASP A 574 23.44 12.39 14.83
CA ASP A 574 24.35 11.46 15.52
C ASP A 574 23.79 10.96 16.86
N SER A 575 22.89 11.73 17.49
CA SER A 575 22.21 11.31 18.71
C SER A 575 20.93 10.56 18.41
N ILE A 576 20.08 11.07 17.51
CA ILE A 576 18.77 10.49 17.19
C ILE A 576 18.91 9.13 16.51
N LEU A 577 19.81 9.03 15.55
CA LEU A 577 20.06 7.83 14.76
C LEU A 577 21.16 6.95 15.36
N SER A 578 21.61 7.23 16.58
CA SER A 578 22.57 6.35 17.25
C SER A 578 21.98 4.96 17.48
N SER A 579 22.83 3.96 17.70
CA SER A 579 22.38 2.60 18.03
C SER A 579 21.37 2.59 19.18
N GLU A 580 21.59 3.39 20.22
CA GLU A 580 20.65 3.55 21.34
C GLU A 580 19.43 4.39 20.96
N GLY A 581 19.59 5.40 20.11
CA GLY A 581 18.49 6.23 19.61
C GLY A 581 17.48 5.45 18.79
N VAL A 582 17.94 4.63 17.86
CA VAL A 582 17.09 3.73 17.07
C VAL A 582 16.44 2.69 17.97
N ARG A 583 17.21 2.06 18.87
CA ARG A 583 16.69 1.05 19.81
C ARG A 583 15.57 1.58 20.72
N SER A 584 15.64 2.85 21.11
CA SER A 584 14.65 3.53 21.95
C SER A 584 13.52 4.22 21.16
N GLY A 585 13.47 4.06 19.83
CA GLY A 585 12.42 4.65 18.98
C GLY A 585 12.55 6.17 18.80
N ARG A 586 13.71 6.78 19.07
CA ARG A 586 13.89 8.23 18.87
C ARG A 586 13.84 8.62 17.40
N ASN A 587 14.20 7.70 16.49
CA ASN A 587 14.09 7.92 15.05
C ASN A 587 12.63 7.95 14.55
N THR A 588 11.67 7.49 15.35
CA THR A 588 10.23 7.43 15.06
C THR A 588 9.39 8.35 15.97
N GLY A 589 10.01 9.35 16.60
CA GLY A 589 9.30 10.27 17.50
C GLY A 589 8.84 9.63 18.83
N GLY A 590 9.42 8.48 19.22
CA GLY A 590 9.09 7.76 20.44
C GLY A 590 8.08 6.62 20.29
N VAL A 591 7.62 6.34 19.06
CA VAL A 591 6.82 5.15 18.74
C VAL A 591 7.74 3.94 18.76
N SER A 592 7.47 2.98 19.65
CA SER A 592 8.30 1.77 19.76
C SER A 592 8.09 0.88 18.54
N HIS A 593 9.17 0.34 17.99
CA HIS A 593 9.16 -0.63 16.89
C HIS A 593 8.56 -2.01 17.28
N THR A 594 7.97 -2.13 18.48
CA THR A 594 7.60 -3.40 19.10
C THR A 594 6.09 -3.57 19.23
N HIS A 595 5.58 -4.69 18.71
CA HIS A 595 4.33 -5.30 19.17
C HIS A 595 4.54 -6.00 20.51
N SER A 596 4.81 -5.23 21.57
CA SER A 596 4.68 -5.76 22.93
C SER A 596 3.37 -5.26 23.52
N GLY A 597 2.32 -6.08 23.41
CA GLY A 597 1.20 -6.00 24.34
C GLY A 597 1.78 -6.00 25.75
N GLY A 598 1.54 -4.93 26.49
CA GLY A 598 2.19 -4.68 27.77
C GLY A 598 1.87 -5.75 28.80
N HIS A 599 2.76 -6.72 28.98
CA HIS A 599 2.92 -7.51 30.20
C HIS A 599 4.36 -7.99 30.31
N GLY A 600 5.10 -7.48 31.32
CA GLY A 600 6.37 -8.07 31.74
C GLY A 600 7.47 -7.04 32.00
N GLY A 601 7.52 -6.52 33.23
CA GLY A 601 8.61 -5.66 33.67
C GLY A 601 9.94 -6.40 33.78
N PHE A 602 11.00 -5.76 33.30
CA PHE A 602 12.37 -6.05 33.74
C PHE A 602 12.91 -4.80 34.42
N ALA A 603 13.05 -4.89 35.75
CA ALA A 603 13.71 -3.88 36.57
C ALA A 603 15.20 -3.90 36.26
N ALA A 604 15.71 -2.80 35.71
CA ALA A 604 17.14 -2.55 35.61
C ALA A 604 17.74 -2.42 37.03
N LEU A 605 18.68 -3.31 37.34
CA LEU A 605 19.52 -3.24 38.53
C LEU A 605 20.57 -2.12 38.38
N GLY A 606 20.55 -1.17 39.32
CA GLY A 606 21.75 -0.54 39.87
C GLY A 606 21.95 0.96 39.63
N GLY A 607 21.91 1.75 40.71
CA GLY A 607 22.87 2.86 40.91
C GLY A 607 22.38 4.26 41.28
N ALA A 608 21.92 4.45 42.54
CA ALA A 608 22.10 5.62 43.44
C ALA A 608 21.83 7.08 42.98
N SER A 609 20.90 7.80 43.65
CA SER A 609 21.19 8.70 44.80
C SER A 609 20.02 9.63 45.21
N HIS A 610 19.76 9.68 46.53
CA HIS A 610 19.09 10.68 47.40
C HIS A 610 18.15 11.80 46.88
N ASN A 611 16.89 11.86 47.37
CA ASN A 611 16.43 12.64 48.56
C ASN A 611 14.88 12.63 48.72
N GLN A 612 14.33 12.14 49.84
CA GLN A 612 13.51 12.86 50.87
C GLN A 612 12.38 13.78 50.34
N LYS A 613 11.09 13.73 50.75
CA LYS A 613 10.47 13.48 52.07
C LYS A 613 8.93 13.36 51.94
N GLN A 614 8.33 12.49 52.77
CA GLN A 614 7.08 12.60 53.57
C GLN A 614 5.74 13.09 52.95
N SER A 615 4.54 12.77 53.44
CA SER A 615 3.85 11.64 54.09
C SER A 615 2.45 12.15 54.52
N HIS A 616 1.48 11.25 54.66
CA HIS A 616 0.18 11.37 55.38
C HIS A 616 -0.96 12.08 54.63
N ASN A 617 -2.25 11.70 54.74
CA ASN A 617 -2.99 10.73 55.59
C ASN A 617 -4.33 10.40 54.86
N GLN A 618 -4.86 9.16 54.93
CA GLN A 618 -6.08 8.75 55.70
C GLN A 618 -7.30 9.69 55.56
N SER A 619 -8.55 9.27 55.33
CA SER A 619 -9.30 8.05 55.70
C SER A 619 -10.74 8.06 55.10
N GLN A 620 -11.32 6.85 54.89
CA GLN A 620 -12.69 6.34 55.24
C GLN A 620 -13.83 7.35 55.55
N SER A 621 -15.14 7.14 55.34
CA SER A 621 -15.99 6.00 54.93
C SER A 621 -17.46 6.46 54.80
N HIS A 622 -18.25 5.74 53.99
CA HIS A 622 -19.68 5.35 54.11
C HIS A 622 -20.84 6.35 54.35
N GLY A 623 -21.91 6.15 53.55
CA GLY A 623 -23.28 5.95 54.08
C GLY A 623 -24.45 6.68 53.39
N HIS A 624 -25.34 5.91 52.75
CA HIS A 624 -26.82 5.98 52.59
C HIS A 624 -27.60 7.25 53.07
N SER A 625 -28.79 7.64 52.59
CA SER A 625 -29.76 7.22 51.56
C SER A 625 -30.93 8.23 51.57
N ASN A 626 -31.68 8.26 50.45
CA ASN A 626 -33.13 8.48 50.31
C ASN A 626 -33.86 9.85 50.49
N ASN A 627 -34.83 9.99 49.55
CA ASN A 627 -36.07 10.79 49.54
C ASN A 627 -35.94 12.32 49.47
N GLY A 628 -36.67 13.09 48.65
CA GLY A 628 -37.83 12.86 47.79
C GLY A 628 -38.62 14.17 47.68
N GLY A 629 -39.24 14.47 46.53
CA GLY A 629 -40.41 15.35 46.46
C GLY A 629 -40.28 16.79 45.90
N HIS A 630 -40.75 16.94 44.66
CA HIS A 630 -41.75 17.90 44.14
C HIS A 630 -41.55 19.45 44.08
N THR A 631 -41.95 19.97 42.90
CA THR A 631 -42.51 21.32 42.57
C THR A 631 -41.55 22.51 42.58
N SER A 632 -41.61 23.55 41.73
CA SER A 632 -42.43 23.95 40.56
C SER A 632 -41.94 25.35 40.09
N GLY A 633 -41.93 25.63 38.78
CA GLY A 633 -41.93 26.99 38.17
C GLY A 633 -40.62 27.78 38.31
N GLY A 634 -40.14 28.56 37.35
CA GLY A 634 -40.70 29.11 36.12
C GLY A 634 -40.10 30.51 35.89
N LEU A 635 -39.98 30.92 34.61
CA LEU A 635 -39.80 32.30 34.11
C LEU A 635 -38.37 32.87 34.24
N SER A 636 -37.61 33.13 33.17
CA SER A 636 -37.72 34.22 32.15
C SER A 636 -36.31 34.88 32.13
N SER A 637 -35.65 35.35 31.07
CA SER A 637 -36.05 35.88 29.76
C SER A 637 -34.83 36.54 29.07
N PHE A 638 -34.96 36.78 27.76
CA PHE A 638 -34.34 37.83 26.92
C PHE A 638 -33.01 37.61 26.16
N LEU A 639 -33.23 37.43 24.85
CA LEU A 639 -32.46 37.81 23.65
C LEU A 639 -32.06 39.31 23.64
N PRO A 640 -31.07 39.75 22.80
CA PRO A 640 -31.34 40.08 21.39
C PRO A 640 -30.26 39.73 20.36
N GLN A 641 -30.75 39.69 19.12
CA GLN A 641 -30.12 39.44 17.82
C GLN A 641 -29.69 40.76 17.15
N GLN A 642 -28.65 40.75 16.31
CA GLN A 642 -28.43 41.77 15.28
C GLN A 642 -27.77 41.18 14.01
N ASN A 643 -28.04 41.82 12.87
CA ASN A 643 -28.08 41.32 11.49
C ASN A 643 -27.26 42.26 10.56
N GLN A 644 -26.62 41.78 9.47
CA GLN A 644 -26.22 42.53 8.24
C GLN A 644 -25.57 41.55 7.22
N HIS A 645 -26.15 41.24 6.04
CA HIS A 645 -26.25 41.91 4.71
C HIS A 645 -25.13 41.58 3.68
N GLN A 646 -25.59 41.22 2.45
CA GLN A 646 -24.90 40.67 1.26
C GLN A 646 -24.20 41.71 0.35
N THR A 647 -23.23 41.25 -0.48
CA THR A 647 -22.97 41.75 -1.86
C THR A 647 -22.38 40.64 -2.76
N HIS A 648 -22.72 40.65 -4.06
CA HIS A 648 -22.33 39.70 -5.12
C HIS A 648 -21.60 40.42 -6.27
N GLN A 649 -20.53 39.82 -6.84
CA GLN A 649 -20.10 39.97 -8.24
C GLN A 649 -19.24 38.76 -8.72
N PRO A 650 -19.13 38.47 -10.03
CA PRO A 650 -18.81 37.14 -10.58
C PRO A 650 -17.35 36.95 -11.03
N HIS A 651 -16.81 35.73 -10.90
CA HIS A 651 -15.51 35.30 -11.43
C HIS A 651 -15.64 34.20 -12.50
N PRO A 652 -14.71 34.10 -13.48
CA PRO A 652 -14.80 33.22 -14.64
C PRO A 652 -14.29 31.79 -14.34
N ASN A 653 -15.00 30.79 -14.86
CA ASN A 653 -14.67 29.36 -14.75
C ASN A 653 -13.51 28.95 -15.66
N SER A 654 -12.47 28.33 -15.09
CA SER A 654 -11.55 27.43 -15.78
C SER A 654 -11.89 25.98 -15.41
N ASN A 655 -12.45 25.21 -16.35
CA ASN A 655 -12.90 23.84 -16.17
C ASN A 655 -11.73 22.86 -15.96
N SER A 656 -11.67 22.22 -14.79
CA SER A 656 -10.99 20.94 -14.55
C SER A 656 -12.04 19.84 -14.40
N SER A 657 -11.97 18.78 -15.22
CA SER A 657 -12.85 17.61 -15.12
C SER A 657 -12.34 16.67 -14.03
N GLY A 658 -12.75 16.92 -12.78
CA GLY A 658 -12.68 16.01 -11.65
C GLY A 658 -14.07 15.87 -11.03
N ILE A 659 -14.47 14.66 -10.65
CA ILE A 659 -15.75 14.40 -9.97
C ILE A 659 -15.70 15.09 -8.59
N PRO A 660 -16.74 15.83 -8.16
CA PRO A 660 -16.78 16.56 -6.90
C PRO A 660 -17.29 15.63 -5.79
N TRP A 661 -16.42 14.73 -5.33
CA TRP A 661 -16.73 13.71 -4.34
C TRP A 661 -17.16 14.26 -2.97
N ASP A 662 -16.77 15.49 -2.62
CA ASP A 662 -17.17 16.19 -1.38
C ASP A 662 -18.71 16.26 -1.18
N LYS A 663 -19.51 16.13 -2.25
CA LYS A 663 -20.97 16.24 -2.23
C LYS A 663 -21.72 14.92 -2.02
N LEU A 664 -21.06 13.77 -2.10
CA LEU A 664 -21.65 12.45 -1.77
C LEU A 664 -21.95 12.27 -0.28
N SER A 665 -21.30 13.08 0.57
CA SER A 665 -21.55 13.18 2.01
C SER A 665 -23.00 13.58 2.38
N SER A 666 -23.75 14.11 1.42
CA SER A 666 -25.12 14.59 1.61
C SER A 666 -26.21 13.53 1.38
N ILE A 667 -25.84 12.30 0.99
CA ILE A 667 -26.79 11.20 0.71
C ILE A 667 -26.97 10.32 1.98
N PRO A 668 -28.19 10.18 2.53
CA PRO A 668 -28.43 9.34 3.70
C PRO A 668 -28.06 7.87 3.43
N GLY A 669 -27.17 7.30 4.26
CA GLY A 669 -26.76 5.90 4.20
C GLY A 669 -25.43 5.60 3.49
N LEU A 670 -24.69 6.63 3.02
CA LEU A 670 -23.38 6.47 2.36
C LEU A 670 -22.21 7.07 3.15
N SER A 671 -22.39 7.39 4.44
CA SER A 671 -21.36 8.03 5.29
C SER A 671 -20.12 7.16 5.57
N ASN A 672 -20.17 5.85 5.27
CA ASN A 672 -19.00 4.97 5.34
C ASN A 672 -18.19 4.95 4.04
N LEU A 673 -18.81 5.21 2.87
CA LEU A 673 -18.08 5.39 1.61
C LEU A 673 -17.21 6.64 1.66
N SER A 674 -17.61 7.71 2.37
CA SER A 674 -16.77 8.89 2.56
C SER A 674 -15.60 8.67 3.53
N LYS A 675 -15.66 7.64 4.40
CA LYS A 675 -14.52 7.23 5.24
C LYS A 675 -13.52 6.42 4.43
N LEU A 676 -14.03 5.50 3.61
CA LEU A 676 -13.27 4.81 2.58
C LEU A 676 -12.65 5.85 1.62
N GLU A 677 -13.39 6.89 1.24
CA GLU A 677 -12.91 8.01 0.44
C GLU A 677 -11.90 8.88 1.18
N SER A 678 -12.03 9.22 2.47
CA SER A 678 -10.97 9.96 3.17
C SER A 678 -9.63 9.20 3.25
N LYS A 679 -9.69 7.87 3.11
CA LYS A 679 -8.52 7.01 2.93
C LYS A 679 -8.08 6.92 1.45
N ILE A 680 -9.03 6.92 0.49
CA ILE A 680 -8.84 6.78 -0.97
C ILE A 680 -8.63 8.13 -1.74
N SER A 681 -9.06 9.28 -1.24
CA SER A 681 -8.87 10.60 -1.83
C SER A 681 -7.41 11.06 -1.72
N ASN A 682 -6.63 10.38 -0.88
CA ASN A 682 -5.18 10.38 -0.89
C ASN A 682 -4.59 9.81 -2.20
N PHE A 683 -5.39 9.30 -3.15
CA PHE A 683 -4.93 8.70 -4.42
C PHE A 683 -5.22 9.56 -5.67
N ILE A 684 -5.68 10.82 -5.51
CA ILE A 684 -5.99 11.73 -6.62
C ILE A 684 -5.04 12.94 -6.59
N PRO A 685 -4.22 13.20 -7.64
CA PRO A 685 -3.30 14.33 -7.66
C PRO A 685 -4.06 15.65 -7.90
N GLY A 686 -3.95 16.60 -6.96
CA GLY A 686 -4.43 17.97 -7.09
C GLY A 686 -3.40 18.84 -7.81
N GLY A 687 -3.80 19.53 -8.88
CA GLY A 687 -2.89 20.33 -9.71
C GLY A 687 -2.55 21.69 -9.10
N LEU A 688 -1.25 22.04 -9.12
CA LEU A 688 -0.72 23.38 -8.86
C LEU A 688 -1.13 24.36 -9.97
N SER A 689 -1.87 25.41 -9.62
CA SER A 689 -1.91 26.65 -10.41
C SER A 689 -0.95 27.65 -9.77
N ARG A 690 0.06 28.10 -10.51
CA ARG A 690 1.01 29.12 -10.06
C ARG A 690 0.74 30.40 -10.84
N ASP A 691 0.35 31.46 -10.14
CA ASP A 691 0.09 32.77 -10.70
C ASP A 691 1.33 33.32 -11.42
N ALA A 692 1.16 33.58 -12.71
CA ALA A 692 2.04 34.45 -13.47
C ALA A 692 1.55 35.89 -13.28
N ASN A 693 2.07 36.55 -12.24
CA ASN A 693 2.24 37.99 -12.21
C ASN A 693 3.22 38.33 -11.08
N ASP A 694 4.48 38.50 -11.44
CA ASP A 694 5.26 39.63 -10.95
C ASP A 694 6.44 39.88 -11.89
N LYS A 695 6.72 41.17 -12.06
CA LYS A 695 7.81 41.73 -12.86
C LYS A 695 9.18 41.41 -12.29
#